data_AF-A0A109UWR9-F1
#
_entry.id   AF-A0A109UWR9-F1
#
_cell.length_a   1.000
_cell.length_b   1.000
_cell.length_c   1.000
_cell.angle_alpha   90.00
_cell.angle_beta   90.00
_cell.angle_gamma   90.00
#
_symmetry.space_group_name_H-M   'P 1'
#
loop_
_entity.id
_entity.type
_entity.pdbx_description
1 polymer ?
#
loop_
_entity_poly.entity_id
_entity_poly.type
_entity_poly.pdbx_seq_one_letter_code
_entity_poly.pdbx_strand_id
1 'polypeptide(L)'
;MSATKKTNRQQIAWKWEDHVDGEVLAQLQKMQGVDLQVPVSLAFQWYYNYCIGWLYNICTSFWTSDIGKAMWKDIKFDERLLLTDMKGLVPGVTGEEDENLYYQVLVQLLRTISQNKHAVFEDWDVTVKYYLRDEKDVAFYDGDVSFLELGVAEQFVVLYKLIKLVERKSLVFKNYLLNHEYLFQFPQIWLDDRTSFFILPGSKIVKKEIRKLKDVELRIPIKLQNCTVRYEEFNGESLDVVHYDYAQDIETYLQDVDVHYTVVAYNWATFLEYIGNVGDKQLQEFFSDFVHYSAANELYQLKLWNNRVKERSMQELIVRRKRSSRLVAREEETQRKQVEESWHDKLDDRDRYIRLRNKLVAKQSKKVKDALWSILWDRFEYDKKVKKVKTRIISNDDIVGGNLSEDIPKSYQVGDSLLTPIEEDVLDHGETYKNLIVDIRQPMNPLNVECQELTDEYCITKLDLKKLANHGIPTDSYEEDSKDWYFQCPCDIEGINMDPEDESLNGSNIICCDQCLRWQHWDCQHKITLDFLSRGHDTPLTSKDFSLVTLGVPNRRKSRRATGSGEPDHEFDRPTMKRKPITEAEIFICTWCLAKTEEDLRSIFKPELVATRAKEKKQAEEKEKRRLMKEKKKRDELLRLQQQQQQQQQLYQQPLPNRPMFQLQSQRDLQPIPKLTEQQHKGQLQQPKQVLSIPTTPAAATRPTPHSQLASWR
;
A
#
# COMPACT_ATOMS: atom_id res chain seq x y z
N MET A 1 -65.09 60.48 15.92
CA MET A 1 -63.62 60.58 15.88
C MET A 1 -63.02 59.46 16.70
N SER A 2 -62.56 58.40 16.04
CA SER A 2 -61.79 57.31 16.66
C SER A 2 -60.61 57.06 15.72
N ALA A 3 -59.43 57.45 16.17
CA ALA A 3 -58.20 57.34 15.42
C ALA A 3 -57.65 55.92 15.59
N THR A 4 -57.81 55.09 14.56
CA THR A 4 -57.12 53.82 14.40
C THR A 4 -55.63 54.09 14.17
N LYS A 5 -54.82 53.87 15.21
CA LYS A 5 -53.36 53.77 15.11
C LYS A 5 -53.03 52.62 14.15
N LYS A 6 -52.64 52.96 12.92
CA LYS A 6 -51.86 52.07 12.05
C LYS A 6 -50.50 51.86 12.71
N THR A 7 -50.32 50.70 13.32
CA THR A 7 -49.01 50.19 13.69
C THR A 7 -48.24 49.89 12.41
N ASN A 8 -47.34 50.80 12.06
CA ASN A 8 -46.33 50.61 11.04
C ASN A 8 -45.40 49.50 11.56
N ARG A 9 -45.65 48.24 11.19
CA ARG A 9 -44.67 47.15 11.36
C ARG A 9 -43.50 47.48 10.43
N GLN A 10 -42.48 48.13 10.98
CA GLN A 10 -41.16 48.17 10.36
C GLN A 10 -40.73 46.72 10.15
N GLN A 11 -40.65 46.28 8.89
CA GLN A 11 -39.94 45.05 8.55
C GLN A 11 -38.51 45.21 9.06
N ILE A 12 -38.13 44.38 10.02
CA ILE A 12 -36.75 44.29 10.49
C ILE A 12 -35.93 43.88 9.26
N ALA A 13 -35.02 44.76 8.82
CA ALA A 13 -34.11 44.42 7.73
C ALA A 13 -33.29 43.19 8.14
N TRP A 14 -33.27 42.17 7.29
CA TRP A 14 -32.51 40.95 7.52
C TRP A 14 -31.01 41.29 7.64
N LYS A 15 -30.36 40.80 8.70
CA LYS A 15 -28.94 41.00 8.99
C LYS A 15 -28.24 39.66 8.96
N TRP A 16 -27.43 39.45 7.93
CA TRP A 16 -26.70 38.20 7.74
C TRP A 16 -25.62 37.99 8.81
N GLU A 17 -25.13 39.07 9.42
CA GLU A 17 -24.13 39.05 10.48
C GLU A 17 -24.57 38.26 11.71
N ASP A 18 -25.87 38.20 11.97
CA ASP A 18 -26.45 37.45 13.08
C ASP A 18 -26.38 35.92 12.87
N HIS A 19 -26.08 35.49 11.64
CA HIS A 19 -25.98 34.07 11.24
C HIS A 19 -24.54 33.58 11.08
N VAL A 20 -23.53 34.34 11.53
CA VAL A 20 -22.10 34.00 11.38
C VAL A 20 -21.39 34.09 12.72
N ASP A 21 -20.46 33.16 12.96
CA ASP A 21 -19.62 33.19 14.16
C ASP A 21 -18.82 34.49 14.25
N GLY A 22 -18.75 35.07 15.45
CA GLY A 22 -18.09 36.36 15.69
C GLY A 22 -16.60 36.38 15.28
N GLU A 23 -15.91 35.24 15.35
CA GLU A 23 -14.52 35.12 14.88
C GLU A 23 -14.42 35.23 13.35
N VAL A 24 -15.28 34.51 12.61
CA VAL A 24 -15.32 34.54 11.15
C VAL A 24 -15.67 35.95 10.67
N LEU A 25 -16.65 36.58 11.31
CA LEU A 25 -17.07 37.94 11.00
C LEU A 25 -15.95 38.96 11.23
N ALA A 26 -15.25 38.90 12.36
CA ALA A 26 -14.13 39.78 12.65
C ALA A 26 -12.97 39.60 11.65
N GLN A 27 -12.69 38.35 11.22
CA GLN A 27 -11.66 38.08 10.23
C GLN A 27 -12.06 38.53 8.82
N LEU A 28 -13.33 38.36 8.42
CA LEU A 28 -13.87 38.86 7.15
C LEU A 28 -13.77 40.39 7.06
N GLN A 29 -14.14 41.10 8.14
CA GLN A 29 -14.03 42.56 8.19
C GLN A 29 -12.58 43.06 8.14
N LYS A 30 -11.63 42.27 8.68
CA LYS A 30 -10.20 42.61 8.70
C LYS A 30 -9.53 42.37 7.35
N MET A 31 -9.98 41.38 6.59
CA MET A 31 -9.36 41.04 5.31
C MET A 31 -9.91 41.90 4.19
N GLN A 32 -9.06 42.76 3.62
CA GLN A 32 -9.38 43.47 2.38
C GLN A 32 -9.21 42.50 1.20
N GLY A 33 -10.31 42.16 0.55
CA GLY A 33 -10.29 41.46 -0.73
C GLY A 33 -10.17 42.45 -1.89
N VAL A 34 -9.51 42.02 -2.98
CA VAL A 34 -9.75 42.64 -4.29
C VAL A 34 -11.08 42.13 -4.79
N ASP A 35 -11.94 43.03 -5.26
CA ASP A 35 -13.23 42.66 -5.84
C ASP A 35 -13.01 42.03 -7.23
N LEU A 36 -12.67 40.73 -7.24
CA LEU A 36 -12.50 39.97 -8.46
C LEU A 36 -13.88 39.55 -8.97
N GLN A 37 -14.52 40.46 -9.71
CA GLN A 37 -15.84 40.22 -10.27
C GLN A 37 -15.81 39.10 -11.31
N VAL A 38 -16.73 38.13 -11.16
CA VAL A 38 -17.00 37.11 -12.17
C VAL A 38 -17.50 37.83 -13.43
N PRO A 39 -16.91 37.57 -14.62
CA PRO A 39 -17.40 38.17 -15.85
C PRO A 39 -18.90 37.90 -16.03
N VAL A 40 -19.67 38.92 -16.43
CA VAL A 40 -21.14 38.81 -16.59
C VAL A 40 -21.52 37.70 -17.57
N SER A 41 -20.68 37.45 -18.59
CA SER A 41 -20.83 36.36 -19.54
C SER A 41 -20.81 34.96 -18.91
N LEU A 42 -20.19 34.80 -17.74
CA LEU A 42 -20.10 33.55 -16.99
C LEU A 42 -21.05 33.51 -15.79
N ALA A 43 -21.27 34.66 -15.15
CA ALA A 43 -22.00 34.78 -13.88
C ALA A 43 -23.36 34.07 -13.92
N PHE A 44 -24.13 34.27 -14.99
CA PHE A 44 -25.46 33.67 -15.16
C PHE A 44 -25.47 32.36 -15.96
N GLN A 45 -24.31 31.92 -16.44
CA GLN A 45 -24.19 30.72 -17.27
C GLN A 45 -24.21 29.47 -16.39
N TRP A 46 -25.15 28.55 -16.65
CA TRP A 46 -25.24 27.28 -15.93
C TRP A 46 -23.96 26.44 -16.06
N TYR A 47 -23.38 26.38 -17.26
CA TYR A 47 -22.18 25.57 -17.53
C TYR A 47 -21.02 25.95 -16.64
N TYR A 48 -20.73 27.25 -16.49
CA TYR A 48 -19.72 27.76 -15.59
C TYR A 48 -20.00 27.36 -14.14
N ASN A 49 -21.18 27.71 -13.62
CA ASN A 49 -21.54 27.49 -12.22
C ASN A 49 -21.52 26.00 -11.85
N TYR A 50 -21.96 25.12 -12.76
CA TYR A 50 -21.87 23.68 -12.59
C TYR A 50 -20.42 23.18 -12.58
N CYS A 51 -19.59 23.63 -13.52
CA CYS A 51 -18.17 23.25 -13.55
C CYS A 51 -17.46 23.61 -12.25
N ILE A 52 -17.69 24.82 -11.74
CA ILE A 52 -17.10 25.26 -10.46
C ILE A 52 -17.60 24.40 -9.29
N GLY A 53 -18.91 24.17 -9.19
CA GLY A 53 -19.48 23.32 -8.14
C GLY A 53 -18.92 21.89 -8.18
N TRP A 54 -18.77 21.34 -9.39
CA TRP A 54 -18.18 20.01 -9.60
C TRP A 54 -16.71 19.97 -9.17
N LEU A 55 -15.91 20.97 -9.56
CA LEU A 55 -14.49 21.06 -9.19
C LEU A 55 -14.29 21.19 -7.68
N TYR A 56 -15.15 21.93 -6.98
CA TYR A 56 -15.14 21.99 -5.52
C TYR A 56 -15.29 20.60 -4.87
N ASN A 57 -16.12 19.74 -5.45
CA ASN A 57 -16.42 18.42 -4.90
C ASN A 57 -15.38 17.35 -5.22
N ILE A 58 -14.55 17.54 -6.24
CA ILE A 58 -13.61 16.50 -6.71
C ILE A 58 -12.14 16.84 -6.49
N CYS A 59 -11.78 18.12 -6.38
CA CYS A 59 -10.43 18.60 -6.06
C CYS A 59 -10.24 18.77 -4.55
N THR A 60 -9.00 18.98 -4.11
CA THR A 60 -8.71 19.40 -2.73
C THR A 60 -9.19 20.84 -2.54
N SER A 61 -10.25 21.06 -1.77
CA SER A 61 -10.93 22.35 -1.61
C SER A 61 -11.46 22.53 -0.19
N PHE A 62 -12.09 23.68 0.09
CA PHE A 62 -12.81 23.90 1.36
C PHE A 62 -13.86 22.82 1.64
N TRP A 63 -14.53 22.29 0.60
CA TRP A 63 -15.61 21.31 0.75
C TRP A 63 -15.10 19.89 0.96
N THR A 64 -13.89 19.58 0.53
CA THR A 64 -13.31 18.23 0.61
C THR A 64 -12.24 18.10 1.70
N SER A 65 -11.83 19.20 2.34
CA SER A 65 -10.76 19.21 3.34
C SER A 65 -11.03 18.30 4.55
N ASP A 66 -12.30 18.21 4.97
CA ASP A 66 -12.69 17.55 6.22
C ASP A 66 -13.19 16.12 6.00
N ILE A 67 -13.29 15.70 4.74
CA ILE A 67 -13.98 14.48 4.29
C ILE A 67 -13.00 13.33 4.00
N GLY A 68 -11.71 13.62 3.84
CA GLY A 68 -10.68 12.64 3.53
C GLY A 68 -10.01 12.90 2.19
N LYS A 69 -10.00 11.91 1.29
CA LYS A 69 -9.20 11.96 0.05
C LYS A 69 -10.04 12.40 -1.16
N ALA A 70 -9.79 13.61 -1.64
CA ALA A 70 -10.33 14.11 -2.91
C ALA A 70 -9.93 13.23 -4.10
N MET A 71 -10.76 13.17 -5.14
CA MET A 71 -10.47 12.42 -6.37
C MET A 71 -9.22 12.96 -7.07
N TRP A 72 -9.12 14.29 -7.19
CA TRP A 72 -7.95 15.00 -7.71
C TRP A 72 -7.19 15.64 -6.55
N LYS A 73 -6.53 14.78 -5.76
CA LYS A 73 -5.77 15.17 -4.56
C LYS A 73 -4.67 16.21 -4.81
N ASP A 74 -4.09 16.19 -6.02
CA ASP A 74 -2.92 17.00 -6.37
C ASP A 74 -3.32 18.42 -6.83
N ILE A 75 -4.63 18.69 -7.00
CA ILE A 75 -5.16 19.99 -7.39
C ILE A 75 -5.82 20.66 -6.18
N LYS A 76 -5.26 21.78 -5.73
CA LYS A 76 -5.86 22.64 -4.71
C LYS A 76 -6.76 23.67 -5.39
N PHE A 77 -8.06 23.43 -5.36
CA PHE A 77 -9.02 24.21 -6.13
C PHE A 77 -9.61 25.38 -5.36
N ASP A 78 -9.61 26.55 -5.98
CA ASP A 78 -10.35 27.74 -5.57
C ASP A 78 -10.82 28.54 -6.80
N GLU A 79 -12.06 29.03 -6.78
CA GLU A 79 -12.66 29.77 -7.89
C GLU A 79 -11.95 31.10 -8.19
N ARG A 80 -11.54 31.86 -7.17
CA ARG A 80 -10.86 33.16 -7.39
C ARG A 80 -9.49 32.98 -8.00
N LEU A 81 -8.76 31.96 -7.52
CA LEU A 81 -7.47 31.57 -8.10
C LEU A 81 -7.63 31.15 -9.56
N LEU A 82 -8.64 30.31 -9.85
CA LEU A 82 -8.96 29.87 -11.20
C LEU A 82 -9.20 31.06 -12.13
N LEU A 83 -10.12 31.96 -11.76
CA LEU A 83 -10.47 33.15 -12.56
C LEU A 83 -9.29 34.10 -12.77
N THR A 84 -8.37 34.19 -11.81
CA THR A 84 -7.16 35.01 -11.94
C THR A 84 -6.19 34.38 -12.93
N ASP A 85 -5.95 33.08 -12.82
CA ASP A 85 -5.02 32.35 -13.68
C ASP A 85 -5.56 32.24 -15.12
N MET A 86 -6.89 32.23 -15.29
CA MET A 86 -7.54 32.36 -16.60
C MET A 86 -7.28 33.72 -17.26
N LYS A 87 -7.28 34.83 -16.50
CA LYS A 87 -6.95 36.17 -17.01
C LYS A 87 -5.46 36.30 -17.39
N GLY A 88 -4.59 35.46 -16.81
CA GLY A 88 -3.15 35.41 -17.08
C GLY A 88 -2.74 34.71 -18.38
N LEU A 89 -3.67 34.10 -19.11
CA LEU A 89 -3.44 33.46 -20.42
C LEU A 89 -3.30 34.45 -21.59
N VAL A 90 -3.34 35.76 -21.33
CA VAL A 90 -2.97 36.80 -22.30
C VAL A 90 -1.44 36.76 -22.52
N PRO A 91 -0.92 36.88 -23.76
CA PRO A 91 0.49 36.63 -24.04
C PRO A 91 1.39 37.59 -23.25
N GLY A 92 2.23 37.06 -22.35
CA GLY A 92 3.28 37.86 -21.70
C GLY A 92 3.55 37.60 -20.22
N VAL A 93 2.86 36.68 -19.55
CA VAL A 93 3.19 36.29 -18.17
C VAL A 93 3.62 34.83 -18.12
N THR A 94 4.93 34.63 -18.16
CA THR A 94 5.63 33.36 -17.92
C THR A 94 5.56 33.00 -16.43
N GLY A 95 4.37 32.67 -15.93
CA GLY A 95 4.26 31.84 -14.74
C GLY A 95 4.51 30.40 -15.18
N GLU A 96 5.47 29.72 -14.56
CA GLU A 96 5.78 28.31 -14.82
C GLU A 96 4.47 27.51 -14.90
N GLU A 97 4.27 26.74 -15.98
CA GLU A 97 3.00 26.05 -16.31
C GLU A 97 2.49 25.17 -15.15
N ASP A 98 3.40 24.75 -14.28
CA ASP A 98 3.14 23.98 -13.07
C ASP A 98 2.42 24.74 -11.95
N GLU A 99 2.42 26.09 -11.92
CA GLU A 99 1.72 26.89 -10.89
C GLU A 99 0.32 27.39 -11.32
N ASN A 100 -0.08 27.20 -12.58
CA ASN A 100 -1.36 27.71 -13.09
C ASN A 100 -2.51 26.75 -12.80
N LEU A 101 -3.45 27.14 -11.92
CA LEU A 101 -4.56 26.26 -11.51
C LEU A 101 -5.48 25.90 -12.68
N TYR A 102 -5.74 26.84 -13.59
CA TYR A 102 -6.61 26.58 -14.74
C TYR A 102 -5.97 25.53 -15.66
N TYR A 103 -4.68 25.68 -15.95
CA TYR A 103 -3.93 24.70 -16.75
C TYR A 103 -3.89 23.32 -16.10
N GLN A 104 -3.63 23.23 -14.79
CA GLN A 104 -3.68 21.97 -14.05
C GLN A 104 -5.03 21.28 -14.16
N VAL A 105 -6.13 22.03 -14.05
CA VAL A 105 -7.50 21.49 -14.21
C VAL A 105 -7.71 20.95 -15.62
N LEU A 106 -7.27 21.67 -16.66
CA LEU A 106 -7.37 21.19 -18.04
C LEU A 106 -6.58 19.89 -18.22
N VAL A 107 -5.29 19.86 -17.89
CA VAL A 107 -4.46 18.66 -18.05
C VAL A 107 -5.03 17.47 -17.28
N GLN A 108 -5.53 17.68 -16.06
CA GLN A 108 -6.09 16.59 -15.28
C GLN A 108 -7.43 16.09 -15.82
N LEU A 109 -8.26 16.99 -16.36
CA LEU A 109 -9.48 16.61 -17.07
C LEU A 109 -9.14 15.78 -18.32
N LEU A 110 -8.14 16.19 -19.10
CA LEU A 110 -7.63 15.48 -20.27
C LEU A 110 -7.14 14.07 -19.92
N ARG A 111 -6.34 13.93 -18.86
CA ARG A 111 -5.88 12.63 -18.35
C ARG A 111 -7.05 11.75 -17.91
N THR A 112 -8.09 12.35 -17.32
CA THR A 112 -9.28 11.62 -16.86
C THR A 112 -10.11 11.09 -18.02
N ILE A 113 -10.32 11.90 -19.08
CA ILE A 113 -11.12 11.48 -20.25
C ILE A 113 -10.37 10.50 -21.15
N SER A 114 -9.06 10.69 -21.34
CA SER A 114 -8.21 9.84 -22.17
C SER A 114 -7.81 8.53 -21.47
N GLN A 115 -7.97 8.47 -20.15
CA GLN A 115 -7.43 7.41 -19.28
C GLN A 115 -5.90 7.24 -19.41
N ASN A 116 -5.20 8.27 -19.90
CA ASN A 116 -3.76 8.29 -20.05
C ASN A 116 -3.14 9.25 -19.03
N LYS A 117 -2.33 8.72 -18.09
CA LYS A 117 -1.64 9.53 -17.07
C LYS A 117 -0.56 10.44 -17.65
N HIS A 118 -0.04 10.12 -18.83
CA HIS A 118 1.00 10.88 -19.51
C HIS A 118 0.46 11.85 -20.54
N ALA A 119 -0.87 12.04 -20.63
CA ALA A 119 -1.44 13.05 -21.51
C ALA A 119 -0.95 14.44 -21.11
N VAL A 120 -0.52 15.20 -22.11
CA VAL A 120 -0.04 16.58 -22.03
C VAL A 120 -1.02 17.52 -22.73
N PHE A 121 -0.99 18.82 -22.43
CA PHE A 121 -2.00 19.74 -22.94
C PHE A 121 -1.98 19.88 -24.46
N GLU A 122 -0.85 19.63 -25.11
CA GLU A 122 -0.73 19.64 -26.57
C GLU A 122 -1.64 18.61 -27.25
N ASP A 123 -2.04 17.55 -26.53
CA ASP A 123 -2.97 16.54 -27.01
C ASP A 123 -4.45 16.96 -26.85
N TRP A 124 -4.72 18.14 -26.27
CA TRP A 124 -6.06 18.60 -25.89
C TRP A 124 -7.02 18.65 -27.07
N ASP A 125 -6.70 19.46 -28.09
CA ASP A 125 -7.62 19.69 -29.22
C ASP A 125 -7.94 18.39 -29.95
N VAL A 126 -6.93 17.54 -30.17
CA VAL A 126 -7.09 16.24 -30.84
C VAL A 126 -8.00 15.32 -30.02
N THR A 127 -7.73 15.20 -28.73
CA THR A 127 -8.42 14.25 -27.85
C THR A 127 -9.85 14.70 -27.55
N VAL A 128 -10.03 15.97 -27.20
CA VAL A 128 -11.34 16.52 -26.81
C VAL A 128 -12.29 16.53 -27.99
N LYS A 129 -11.85 16.96 -29.18
CA LYS A 129 -12.69 16.94 -30.39
C LYS A 129 -13.13 15.52 -30.76
N TYR A 130 -12.24 14.53 -30.61
CA TYR A 130 -12.59 13.13 -30.81
C TYR A 130 -13.73 12.67 -29.88
N TYR A 131 -13.67 13.04 -28.59
CA TYR A 131 -14.68 12.64 -27.61
C TYR A 131 -16.00 13.42 -27.71
N LEU A 132 -15.97 14.62 -28.28
CA LEU A 132 -17.14 15.52 -28.40
C LEU A 132 -17.75 15.56 -29.81
N ARG A 133 -17.26 14.75 -30.75
CA ARG A 133 -17.67 14.78 -32.18
C ARG A 133 -19.19 14.71 -32.41
N ASP A 134 -19.91 13.95 -31.59
CA ASP A 134 -21.35 13.73 -31.75
C ASP A 134 -22.22 14.71 -30.93
N GLU A 135 -21.61 15.62 -30.15
CA GLU A 135 -22.32 16.54 -29.27
C GLU A 135 -22.67 17.85 -30.00
N LYS A 136 -23.96 18.05 -30.31
CA LYS A 136 -24.46 19.21 -31.08
C LYS A 136 -24.17 20.56 -30.43
N ASP A 137 -24.17 20.63 -29.10
CA ASP A 137 -24.01 21.87 -28.35
C ASP A 137 -22.59 22.45 -28.39
N VAL A 138 -21.63 21.71 -28.95
CA VAL A 138 -20.21 22.12 -29.10
C VAL A 138 -19.76 22.10 -30.56
N ALA A 139 -20.70 22.17 -31.50
CA ALA A 139 -20.40 22.19 -32.94
C ALA A 139 -19.52 23.38 -33.37
N PHE A 140 -19.46 24.45 -32.58
CA PHE A 140 -18.55 25.59 -32.80
C PHE A 140 -17.08 25.23 -32.54
N TYR A 141 -16.81 24.11 -31.86
CA TYR A 141 -15.48 23.60 -31.53
C TYR A 141 -15.18 22.32 -32.35
N ASP A 142 -15.18 22.48 -33.67
CA ASP A 142 -14.83 21.44 -34.64
C ASP A 142 -13.78 21.97 -35.65
N GLY A 143 -13.15 21.10 -36.42
CA GLY A 143 -12.13 21.46 -37.42
C GLY A 143 -10.84 21.99 -36.79
N ASP A 144 -10.33 23.12 -37.29
CA ASP A 144 -9.01 23.66 -36.94
C ASP A 144 -9.01 24.66 -35.75
N VAL A 145 -10.17 24.97 -35.15
CA VAL A 145 -10.27 25.94 -34.04
C VAL A 145 -9.60 25.41 -32.77
N SER A 146 -8.66 26.14 -32.17
CA SER A 146 -8.02 25.70 -30.92
C SER A 146 -8.84 26.09 -29.69
N PHE A 147 -8.81 25.26 -28.65
CA PHE A 147 -9.54 25.50 -27.40
C PHE A 147 -9.19 26.85 -26.74
N LEU A 148 -7.92 27.23 -26.76
CA LEU A 148 -7.46 28.49 -26.16
C LEU A 148 -7.92 29.73 -26.95
N GLU A 149 -8.32 29.56 -28.22
CA GLU A 149 -8.85 30.65 -29.06
C GLU A 149 -10.34 30.91 -28.79
N LEU A 150 -11.03 29.98 -28.13
CA LEU A 150 -12.44 30.12 -27.77
C LEU A 150 -12.66 31.22 -26.75
N GLY A 151 -13.83 31.86 -26.79
CA GLY A 151 -14.26 32.75 -25.73
C GLY A 151 -14.40 32.01 -24.40
N VAL A 152 -14.15 32.68 -23.28
CA VAL A 152 -14.19 32.04 -21.95
C VAL A 152 -15.52 31.33 -21.67
N ALA A 153 -16.64 31.92 -22.09
CA ALA A 153 -17.96 31.30 -21.96
C ALA A 153 -18.09 30.00 -22.78
N GLU A 154 -17.51 29.95 -23.97
CA GLU A 154 -17.49 28.76 -24.84
C GLU A 154 -16.56 27.68 -24.28
N GLN A 155 -15.41 28.06 -23.73
CA GLN A 155 -14.51 27.14 -23.03
C GLN A 155 -15.25 26.39 -21.92
N PHE A 156 -16.07 27.08 -21.12
CA PHE A 156 -16.87 26.43 -20.07
C PHE A 156 -18.02 25.54 -20.61
N VAL A 157 -18.53 25.78 -21.82
CA VAL A 157 -19.45 24.84 -22.48
C VAL A 157 -18.73 23.52 -22.79
N VAL A 158 -17.52 23.60 -23.35
CA VAL A 158 -16.68 22.43 -23.64
C VAL A 158 -16.33 21.67 -22.35
N LEU A 159 -15.89 22.38 -21.31
CA LEU A 159 -15.56 21.78 -20.01
C LEU A 159 -16.77 21.09 -19.38
N TYR A 160 -17.94 21.71 -19.45
CA TYR A 160 -19.18 21.10 -18.96
C TYR A 160 -19.47 19.77 -19.65
N LYS A 161 -19.35 19.72 -20.99
CA LYS A 161 -19.58 18.49 -21.75
C LYS A 161 -18.56 17.41 -21.44
N LEU A 162 -17.30 17.77 -21.22
CA LEU A 162 -16.27 16.85 -20.76
C LEU A 162 -16.57 16.31 -19.36
N ILE A 163 -16.99 17.15 -18.42
CA ILE A 163 -17.42 16.70 -17.08
C ILE A 163 -18.59 15.71 -17.21
N LYS A 164 -19.59 16.02 -18.04
CA LYS A 164 -20.69 15.08 -18.31
C LYS A 164 -20.23 13.78 -18.97
N LEU A 165 -19.17 13.80 -19.77
CA LEU A 165 -18.56 12.60 -20.29
C LEU A 165 -17.86 11.79 -19.18
N VAL A 166 -17.14 12.45 -18.28
CA VAL A 166 -16.51 11.82 -17.10
C VAL A 166 -17.57 11.17 -16.22
N GLU A 167 -18.66 11.87 -15.88
CA GLU A 167 -19.77 11.33 -15.08
C GLU A 167 -20.38 10.06 -15.70
N ARG A 168 -20.52 10.03 -17.04
CA ARG A 168 -21.08 8.88 -17.77
C ARG A 168 -20.10 7.70 -17.85
N LYS A 169 -18.82 7.95 -18.17
CA LYS A 169 -17.87 6.92 -18.61
C LYS A 169 -16.76 6.58 -17.62
N SER A 170 -16.35 7.50 -16.74
CA SER A 170 -15.19 7.29 -15.87
C SER A 170 -15.53 6.35 -14.70
N LEU A 171 -14.87 5.19 -14.67
CA LEU A 171 -15.01 4.24 -13.55
C LEU A 171 -14.46 4.81 -12.25
N VAL A 172 -13.38 5.60 -12.33
CA VAL A 172 -12.79 6.28 -11.16
C VAL A 172 -13.79 7.25 -10.54
N PHE A 173 -14.48 8.04 -11.38
CA PHE A 173 -15.51 8.94 -10.90
C PHE A 173 -16.70 8.19 -10.31
N LYS A 174 -17.17 7.10 -10.95
CA LYS A 174 -18.27 6.29 -10.40
C LYS A 174 -17.94 5.73 -9.02
N ASN A 175 -16.73 5.21 -8.83
CA ASN A 175 -16.27 4.74 -7.53
C ASN A 175 -16.13 5.89 -6.51
N TYR A 176 -15.70 7.07 -6.95
CA TYR A 176 -15.64 8.26 -6.09
C TYR A 176 -17.03 8.69 -5.64
N LEU A 177 -17.98 8.77 -6.57
CA LEU A 177 -19.37 9.12 -6.34
C LEU A 177 -20.05 8.16 -5.37
N LEU A 178 -19.84 6.84 -5.51
CA LEU A 178 -20.40 5.84 -4.60
C LEU A 178 -19.95 6.03 -3.14
N ASN A 179 -18.72 6.52 -2.93
CA ASN A 179 -18.18 6.74 -1.59
C ASN A 179 -18.50 8.13 -1.03
N HIS A 180 -18.85 9.09 -1.89
CA HIS A 180 -19.03 10.51 -1.53
C HIS A 180 -20.32 11.10 -2.12
N GLU A 181 -21.39 10.30 -2.21
CA GLU A 181 -22.63 10.69 -2.88
C GLU A 181 -23.22 11.99 -2.31
N TYR A 182 -23.13 12.15 -0.99
CA TYR A 182 -23.62 13.32 -0.27
C TYR A 182 -22.98 14.65 -0.73
N LEU A 183 -21.78 14.64 -1.33
CA LEU A 183 -21.17 15.85 -1.91
C LEU A 183 -21.93 16.34 -3.14
N PHE A 184 -22.56 15.43 -3.88
CA PHE A 184 -23.30 15.72 -5.11
C PHE A 184 -24.81 15.86 -4.86
N GLN A 185 -25.25 15.63 -3.62
CA GLN A 185 -26.61 15.91 -3.16
C GLN A 185 -26.68 17.34 -2.62
N PHE A 186 -26.94 18.29 -3.51
CA PHE A 186 -27.02 19.70 -3.15
C PHE A 186 -28.28 20.01 -2.32
N PRO A 187 -28.18 20.84 -1.27
CA PRO A 187 -29.34 21.28 -0.50
C PRO A 187 -30.37 21.92 -1.43
N GLN A 188 -31.62 21.44 -1.36
CA GLN A 188 -32.69 21.82 -2.28
C GLN A 188 -34.00 22.10 -1.53
N ILE A 189 -34.69 23.17 -1.91
CA ILE A 189 -36.03 23.50 -1.47
C ILE A 189 -36.99 23.54 -2.67
N TRP A 190 -38.12 22.86 -2.55
CA TRP A 190 -39.16 22.82 -3.59
C TRP A 190 -40.20 23.90 -3.34
N LEU A 191 -40.51 24.69 -4.36
CA LEU A 191 -41.60 25.66 -4.32
C LEU A 191 -42.92 25.03 -4.75
N ASP A 192 -42.85 24.16 -5.76
CA ASP A 192 -43.95 23.40 -6.33
C ASP A 192 -43.40 22.10 -6.95
N ASP A 193 -44.25 21.30 -7.60
CA ASP A 193 -43.86 20.02 -8.19
C ASP A 193 -42.85 20.14 -9.35
N ARG A 194 -42.61 21.34 -9.89
CA ARG A 194 -41.78 21.59 -11.08
C ARG A 194 -40.60 22.52 -10.82
N THR A 195 -40.63 23.27 -9.74
CA THR A 195 -39.74 24.39 -9.46
C THR A 195 -39.08 24.20 -8.12
N SER A 196 -37.76 24.30 -8.10
CA SER A 196 -36.97 24.21 -6.88
C SER A 196 -35.75 25.11 -6.95
N PHE A 197 -35.22 25.44 -5.79
CA PHE A 197 -33.91 26.06 -5.66
C PHE A 197 -32.94 25.09 -5.03
N PHE A 198 -31.71 25.08 -5.51
CA PHE A 198 -30.63 24.36 -4.84
C PHE A 198 -29.37 25.21 -4.75
N ILE A 199 -28.55 24.90 -3.74
CA ILE A 199 -27.33 25.64 -3.42
C ILE A 199 -26.12 24.84 -3.91
N LEU A 200 -25.35 25.43 -4.81
CA LEU A 200 -24.07 24.88 -5.25
C LEU A 200 -22.91 25.42 -4.40
N PRO A 201 -21.78 24.69 -4.33
CA PRO A 201 -20.55 25.18 -3.72
C PRO A 201 -20.14 26.58 -4.20
N GLY A 202 -19.63 27.40 -3.29
CA GLY A 202 -19.23 28.78 -3.58
C GLY A 202 -20.37 29.81 -3.52
N SER A 203 -21.38 29.57 -2.66
CA SER A 203 -22.48 30.50 -2.40
C SER A 203 -23.34 30.78 -3.63
N LYS A 204 -23.59 29.75 -4.45
CA LYS A 204 -24.33 29.86 -5.70
C LYS A 204 -25.75 29.35 -5.53
N ILE A 205 -26.76 30.11 -5.95
CA ILE A 205 -28.17 29.69 -5.94
C ILE A 205 -28.63 29.46 -7.36
N VAL A 206 -29.20 28.28 -7.61
CA VAL A 206 -29.74 27.92 -8.92
C VAL A 206 -31.20 27.53 -8.78
N LYS A 207 -32.03 28.15 -9.60
CA LYS A 207 -33.42 27.77 -9.82
C LYS A 207 -33.47 26.66 -10.87
N LYS A 208 -34.06 25.54 -10.51
CA LYS A 208 -34.41 24.43 -11.40
C LYS A 208 -35.89 24.52 -11.74
N GLU A 209 -36.21 24.57 -13.02
CA GLU A 209 -37.58 24.57 -13.53
C GLU A 209 -37.76 23.43 -14.53
N ILE A 210 -38.63 22.47 -14.21
CA ILE A 210 -38.98 21.35 -15.07
C ILE A 210 -40.09 21.82 -16.01
N ARG A 211 -39.75 22.02 -17.29
CA ARG A 211 -40.69 22.42 -18.34
C ARG A 211 -41.09 21.21 -19.16
N LYS A 212 -42.40 21.11 -19.42
CA LYS A 212 -42.92 20.16 -20.39
C LYS A 212 -43.10 20.89 -21.72
N LEU A 213 -42.47 20.40 -22.78
CA LEU A 213 -42.59 20.95 -24.13
C LEU A 213 -44.00 20.76 -24.70
N LYS A 214 -44.70 19.72 -24.24
CA LYS A 214 -46.10 19.40 -24.55
C LYS A 214 -46.81 18.88 -23.31
N ASP A 215 -48.12 19.07 -23.24
CA ASP A 215 -48.98 18.49 -22.20
C ASP A 215 -49.21 16.98 -22.46
N VAL A 216 -48.12 16.21 -22.45
CA VAL A 216 -48.16 14.76 -22.57
C VAL A 216 -48.25 14.17 -21.16
N GLU A 217 -49.33 13.43 -20.92
CA GLU A 217 -49.50 12.63 -19.71
C GLU A 217 -48.87 11.26 -19.92
N LEU A 218 -48.01 10.84 -18.98
CA LEU A 218 -47.49 9.48 -18.95
C LEU A 218 -48.62 8.52 -18.52
N ARG A 219 -49.22 7.82 -19.48
CA ARG A 219 -50.33 6.89 -19.23
C ARG A 219 -49.83 5.48 -18.92
N ILE A 220 -49.15 5.33 -17.78
CA ILE A 220 -48.71 4.02 -17.30
C ILE A 220 -49.56 3.59 -16.10
N PRO A 221 -50.06 2.34 -16.07
CA PRO A 221 -50.77 1.81 -14.92
C PRO A 221 -49.87 1.78 -13.66
N ILE A 222 -50.34 2.34 -12.54
CA ILE A 222 -49.57 2.47 -11.28
C ILE A 222 -49.22 1.11 -10.65
N LYS A 223 -49.92 0.02 -11.01
CA LYS A 223 -49.71 -1.33 -10.44
C LYS A 223 -49.13 -2.27 -11.49
N LEU A 224 -48.03 -2.95 -11.15
CA LEU A 224 -47.37 -3.97 -11.98
C LEU A 224 -48.31 -5.12 -12.44
N GLN A 225 -49.40 -5.36 -11.71
CA GLN A 225 -50.45 -6.33 -12.08
C GLN A 225 -51.12 -6.00 -13.42
N ASN A 226 -51.11 -4.72 -13.82
CA ASN A 226 -51.71 -4.25 -15.08
C ASN A 226 -50.70 -4.23 -16.24
N CYS A 227 -49.43 -4.56 -15.98
CA CYS A 227 -48.39 -4.68 -17.00
C CYS A 227 -48.28 -6.12 -17.54
N THR A 228 -48.99 -7.08 -16.94
CA THR A 228 -48.98 -8.48 -17.37
C THR A 228 -50.41 -8.96 -17.48
N VAL A 229 -50.89 -9.18 -18.70
CA VAL A 229 -52.24 -9.70 -18.96
C VAL A 229 -52.15 -11.17 -19.34
N ARG A 230 -52.91 -11.99 -18.63
CA ARG A 230 -53.04 -13.42 -18.87
C ARG A 230 -54.27 -13.64 -19.74
N TYR A 231 -54.06 -14.09 -20.96
CA TYR A 231 -55.12 -14.56 -21.85
C TYR A 231 -55.20 -16.08 -21.72
N GLU A 232 -56.34 -16.57 -21.25
CA GLU A 232 -56.68 -17.98 -21.33
C GLU A 232 -57.60 -18.16 -22.54
N GLU A 233 -57.23 -19.05 -23.46
CA GLU A 233 -58.15 -19.42 -24.54
C GLU A 233 -59.40 -20.08 -23.95
N PHE A 234 -60.56 -19.91 -24.59
CA PHE A 234 -61.89 -20.33 -24.11
C PHE A 234 -61.98 -21.84 -23.77
N ASN A 235 -61.02 -22.64 -24.23
CA ASN A 235 -60.96 -24.09 -24.05
C ASN A 235 -60.00 -24.52 -22.91
N GLY A 236 -59.29 -23.57 -22.29
CA GLY A 236 -58.38 -23.82 -21.16
C GLY A 236 -57.05 -24.52 -21.50
N GLU A 237 -56.77 -24.77 -22.78
CA GLU A 237 -55.59 -25.56 -23.21
C GLU A 237 -54.32 -24.72 -23.37
N SER A 238 -54.43 -23.41 -23.59
CA SER A 238 -53.27 -22.52 -23.73
C SER A 238 -53.43 -21.24 -22.91
N LEU A 239 -52.29 -20.75 -22.42
CA LEU A 239 -52.21 -19.68 -21.45
C LEU A 239 -51.11 -18.74 -21.88
N ASP A 240 -51.51 -17.62 -22.48
CA ASP A 240 -50.57 -16.64 -23.01
C ASP A 240 -50.45 -15.47 -22.02
N VAL A 241 -49.21 -15.15 -21.64
CA VAL A 241 -48.89 -14.12 -20.66
C VAL A 241 -48.17 -13.00 -21.38
N VAL A 242 -48.92 -11.95 -21.72
CA VAL A 242 -48.38 -10.80 -22.44
C VAL A 242 -47.93 -9.75 -21.45
N HIS A 243 -46.63 -9.41 -21.51
CA HIS A 243 -46.06 -8.30 -20.76
C HIS A 243 -46.05 -7.04 -21.62
N TYR A 244 -46.72 -5.98 -21.15
CA TYR A 244 -46.71 -4.68 -21.80
C TYR A 244 -45.42 -3.94 -21.43
N ASP A 245 -44.58 -3.70 -22.43
CA ASP A 245 -43.37 -2.88 -22.32
C ASP A 245 -43.71 -1.41 -22.59
N TYR A 246 -43.67 -0.59 -21.54
CA TYR A 246 -43.90 0.85 -21.63
C TYR A 246 -42.62 1.66 -21.84
N ALA A 247 -41.47 1.02 -22.10
CA ALA A 247 -40.19 1.72 -22.27
C ALA A 247 -40.27 2.84 -23.32
N GLN A 248 -40.93 2.58 -24.46
CA GLN A 248 -41.08 3.56 -25.53
C GLN A 248 -41.98 4.75 -25.12
N ASP A 249 -43.03 4.51 -24.34
CA ASP A 249 -43.93 5.56 -23.84
C ASP A 249 -43.24 6.42 -22.77
N ILE A 250 -42.44 5.79 -21.90
CA ILE A 250 -41.58 6.48 -20.92
C ILE A 250 -40.56 7.34 -21.66
N GLU A 251 -39.88 6.78 -22.66
CA GLU A 251 -38.84 7.48 -23.42
C GLU A 251 -39.43 8.67 -24.19
N THR A 252 -40.60 8.50 -24.81
CA THR A 252 -41.33 9.58 -25.50
C THR A 252 -41.73 10.69 -24.51
N TYR A 253 -42.24 10.31 -23.33
CA TYR A 253 -42.57 11.28 -22.27
C TYR A 253 -41.33 12.03 -21.77
N LEU A 254 -40.21 11.34 -21.56
CA LEU A 254 -38.96 11.95 -21.10
C LEU A 254 -38.34 12.88 -22.16
N GLN A 255 -38.52 12.60 -23.45
CA GLN A 255 -38.10 13.49 -24.54
C GLN A 255 -38.85 14.83 -24.54
N ASP A 256 -40.08 14.87 -24.02
CA ASP A 256 -40.90 16.09 -23.91
C ASP A 256 -40.67 16.84 -22.58
N VAL A 257 -39.82 16.32 -21.67
CA VAL A 257 -39.45 16.98 -20.41
C VAL A 257 -38.07 17.61 -20.54
N ASP A 258 -38.02 18.94 -20.42
CA ASP A 258 -36.77 19.71 -20.39
C ASP A 258 -36.56 20.32 -19.00
N VAL A 259 -35.30 20.45 -18.58
CA VAL A 259 -34.92 21.01 -17.28
C VAL A 259 -34.13 22.27 -17.48
N HIS A 260 -34.74 23.40 -17.15
CA HIS A 260 -34.11 24.70 -17.25
C HIS A 260 -33.44 25.08 -15.93
N TYR A 261 -32.18 25.53 -16.01
CA TYR A 261 -31.41 25.99 -14.87
C TYR A 261 -31.13 27.48 -15.01
N THR A 262 -31.58 28.27 -14.02
CA THR A 262 -31.35 29.71 -13.97
C THR A 262 -30.53 30.05 -12.74
N VAL A 263 -29.35 30.63 -12.94
CA VAL A 263 -28.49 31.07 -11.84
C VAL A 263 -29.01 32.39 -11.30
N VAL A 264 -29.31 32.42 -10.00
CA VAL A 264 -29.92 33.57 -9.33
C VAL A 264 -28.91 34.33 -8.48
N ALA A 265 -27.99 33.58 -7.86
CA ALA A 265 -26.82 34.14 -7.19
C ALA A 265 -25.59 33.34 -7.62
N TYR A 266 -24.47 34.03 -7.84
CA TYR A 266 -23.25 33.45 -8.40
C TYR A 266 -22.00 33.72 -7.56
N ASN A 267 -22.11 34.56 -6.51
CA ASN A 267 -21.04 34.86 -5.57
C ASN A 267 -21.63 35.26 -4.20
N TRP A 268 -20.76 35.47 -3.22
CA TRP A 268 -21.15 35.88 -1.86
C TRP A 268 -22.04 37.13 -1.81
N ALA A 269 -21.71 38.18 -2.58
CA ALA A 269 -22.47 39.43 -2.57
C ALA A 269 -23.90 39.24 -3.10
N THR A 270 -24.04 38.56 -4.25
CA THR A 270 -25.36 38.28 -4.85
C THR A 270 -26.16 37.27 -4.06
N PHE A 271 -25.50 36.36 -3.33
CA PHE A 271 -26.15 35.46 -2.38
C PHE A 271 -26.84 36.23 -1.25
N LEU A 272 -26.11 37.15 -0.60
CA LEU A 272 -26.67 38.00 0.45
C LEU A 272 -27.76 38.93 -0.08
N GLU A 273 -27.54 39.54 -1.24
CA GLU A 273 -28.53 40.42 -1.89
C GLU A 273 -29.82 39.66 -2.18
N TYR A 274 -29.73 38.42 -2.68
CA TYR A 274 -30.91 37.61 -2.95
C TYR A 274 -31.68 37.31 -1.66
N ILE A 275 -31.02 36.84 -0.59
CA ILE A 275 -31.70 36.50 0.67
C ILE A 275 -32.34 37.74 1.32
N GLY A 276 -31.67 38.90 1.24
CA GLY A 276 -32.20 40.17 1.75
C GLY A 276 -33.44 40.65 1.00
N ASN A 277 -33.57 40.32 -0.29
CA ASN A 277 -34.66 40.73 -1.16
C ASN A 277 -35.77 39.68 -1.32
N VAL A 278 -35.56 38.44 -0.87
CA VAL A 278 -36.56 37.38 -0.92
C VAL A 278 -37.69 37.69 0.06
N GLY A 279 -38.89 37.90 -0.48
CA GLY A 279 -40.10 38.18 0.32
C GLY A 279 -40.71 36.96 1.01
N ASP A 280 -40.28 35.75 0.65
CA ASP A 280 -40.76 34.49 1.23
C ASP A 280 -39.92 34.10 2.44
N LYS A 281 -40.57 34.01 3.61
CA LYS A 281 -39.91 33.65 4.87
C LYS A 281 -39.31 32.25 4.88
N GLN A 282 -39.96 31.28 4.24
CA GLN A 282 -39.47 29.90 4.22
C GLN A 282 -38.18 29.78 3.42
N LEU A 283 -38.13 30.45 2.27
CA LEU A 283 -36.91 30.56 1.48
C LEU A 283 -35.82 31.31 2.24
N GLN A 284 -36.17 32.44 2.89
CA GLN A 284 -35.22 33.23 3.65
C GLN A 284 -34.61 32.44 4.81
N GLU A 285 -35.40 31.69 5.57
CA GLU A 285 -34.92 30.79 6.63
C GLU A 285 -34.02 29.69 6.05
N PHE A 286 -34.46 28.99 5.00
CA PHE A 286 -33.68 27.95 4.34
C PHE A 286 -32.29 28.45 3.89
N PHE A 287 -32.22 29.60 3.21
CA PHE A 287 -30.93 30.13 2.76
C PHE A 287 -30.08 30.69 3.92
N SER A 288 -30.73 31.21 4.98
CA SER A 288 -30.04 31.73 6.16
C SER A 288 -29.23 30.64 6.88
N ASP A 289 -29.71 29.40 6.88
CA ASP A 289 -28.99 28.25 7.44
C ASP A 289 -27.64 27.99 6.75
N PHE A 290 -27.43 28.46 5.52
CA PHE A 290 -26.17 28.28 4.77
C PHE A 290 -25.25 29.50 4.80
N VAL A 291 -25.64 30.58 5.48
CA VAL A 291 -24.85 31.83 5.56
C VAL A 291 -23.52 31.59 6.26
N HIS A 292 -23.51 30.85 7.38
CA HIS A 292 -22.28 30.53 8.11
C HIS A 292 -21.27 29.75 7.26
N TYR A 293 -21.73 28.71 6.55
CA TYR A 293 -20.87 27.93 5.64
C TYR A 293 -20.33 28.79 4.49
N SER A 294 -21.19 29.62 3.89
CA SER A 294 -20.84 30.51 2.80
C SER A 294 -19.82 31.57 3.22
N ALA A 295 -19.97 32.13 4.42
CA ALA A 295 -19.05 33.09 5.02
C ALA A 295 -17.68 32.46 5.36
N ALA A 296 -17.67 31.24 5.90
CA ALA A 296 -16.44 30.50 6.18
C ALA A 296 -15.67 30.16 4.90
N ASN A 297 -16.38 29.75 3.84
CA ASN A 297 -15.79 29.54 2.52
C ASN A 297 -15.20 30.85 1.98
N GLU A 298 -15.94 31.95 1.99
CA GLU A 298 -15.45 33.28 1.56
C GLU A 298 -14.17 33.69 2.31
N LEU A 299 -14.12 33.48 3.62
CA LEU A 299 -12.93 33.72 4.44
C LEU A 299 -11.74 32.85 4.00
N TYR A 300 -11.99 31.58 3.70
CA TYR A 300 -10.97 30.64 3.20
C TYR A 300 -10.40 31.12 1.85
N GLN A 301 -11.25 31.52 0.91
CA GLN A 301 -10.83 32.06 -0.38
C GLN A 301 -9.96 33.31 -0.22
N LEU A 302 -10.36 34.24 0.66
CA LEU A 302 -9.61 35.46 0.96
C LEU A 302 -8.23 35.15 1.59
N LYS A 303 -8.13 34.14 2.46
CA LYS A 303 -6.85 33.72 3.05
C LYS A 303 -5.90 33.16 1.98
N LEU A 304 -6.40 32.27 1.12
CA LEU A 304 -5.61 31.70 0.03
C LEU A 304 -5.11 32.78 -0.94
N TRP A 305 -6.00 33.69 -1.33
CA TRP A 305 -5.65 34.82 -2.19
C TRP A 305 -4.54 35.67 -1.58
N ASN A 306 -4.70 36.08 -0.33
CA ASN A 306 -3.72 36.93 0.35
C ASN A 306 -2.36 36.23 0.50
N ASN A 307 -2.34 34.91 0.68
CA ASN A 307 -1.09 34.14 0.69
C ASN A 307 -0.42 34.16 -0.68
N ARG A 308 -1.16 33.93 -1.77
CA ARG A 308 -0.61 33.97 -3.13
C ARG A 308 -0.10 35.35 -3.52
N VAL A 309 -0.81 36.41 -3.12
CA VAL A 309 -0.34 37.80 -3.34
C VAL A 309 0.94 38.09 -2.55
N LYS A 310 1.05 37.59 -1.32
CA LYS A 310 2.29 37.70 -0.53
C LYS A 310 3.45 36.94 -1.17
N GLU A 311 3.21 35.74 -1.67
CA GLU A 311 4.21 34.93 -2.38
C GLU A 311 4.68 35.62 -3.66
N ARG A 312 3.76 36.09 -4.52
CA ARG A 312 4.10 36.87 -5.72
C ARG A 312 4.84 38.16 -5.38
N SER A 313 4.39 38.89 -4.37
CA SER A 313 5.07 40.11 -3.88
C SER A 313 6.48 39.80 -3.38
N MET A 314 6.65 38.69 -2.66
CA MET A 314 7.96 38.21 -2.21
C MET A 314 8.85 37.83 -3.39
N GLN A 315 8.34 37.09 -4.37
CA GLN A 315 9.04 36.73 -5.61
C GLN A 315 9.42 37.97 -6.43
N GLU A 316 8.52 38.93 -6.61
CA GLU A 316 8.82 40.19 -7.31
C GLU A 316 9.86 41.05 -6.57
N LEU A 317 9.82 41.04 -5.23
CA LEU A 317 10.83 41.68 -4.37
C LEU A 317 12.20 41.00 -4.51
N ILE A 318 12.23 39.67 -4.69
CA ILE A 318 13.44 38.88 -4.94
C ILE A 318 14.08 39.23 -6.30
N VAL A 319 13.28 39.62 -7.30
CA VAL A 319 13.74 39.91 -8.68
C VAL A 319 14.20 41.37 -8.87
N ARG A 320 13.61 42.36 -8.18
CA ARG A 320 13.81 43.81 -8.52
C ARG A 320 14.85 44.60 -7.71
N ARG A 321 15.39 44.12 -6.60
CA ARG A 321 16.45 44.85 -5.84
C ARG A 321 17.73 44.02 -5.76
N LYS A 322 18.89 44.69 -5.77
CA LYS A 322 20.15 44.12 -5.25
C LYS A 322 19.84 43.52 -3.89
N ARG A 323 19.78 42.19 -3.87
CA ARG A 323 19.20 41.44 -2.75
C ARG A 323 19.94 41.84 -1.48
N SER A 324 19.21 42.08 -0.39
CA SER A 324 19.88 42.27 0.90
C SER A 324 20.66 40.99 1.19
N SER A 325 21.98 41.09 1.36
CA SER A 325 22.87 39.93 1.56
C SER A 325 22.35 38.99 2.64
N ARG A 326 21.69 39.52 3.67
CA ARG A 326 21.07 38.74 4.76
C ARG A 326 19.90 37.86 4.32
N LEU A 327 19.07 38.32 3.39
CA LEU A 327 17.91 37.56 2.92
C LEU A 327 18.33 36.45 1.95
N VAL A 328 19.29 36.74 1.07
CA VAL A 328 19.96 35.73 0.23
C VAL A 328 20.62 34.66 1.08
N ALA A 329 21.40 35.08 2.09
CA ALA A 329 22.05 34.13 3.00
C ALA A 329 21.03 33.25 3.74
N ARG A 330 19.86 33.80 4.12
CA ARG A 330 18.80 33.01 4.77
C ARG A 330 18.13 32.04 3.80
N GLU A 331 17.88 32.45 2.55
CA GLU A 331 17.32 31.59 1.52
C GLU A 331 18.29 30.48 1.11
N GLU A 332 19.55 30.81 0.86
CA GLU A 332 20.63 29.86 0.61
C GLU A 332 20.81 28.89 1.79
N GLU A 333 20.68 29.37 3.04
CA GLU A 333 20.69 28.51 4.23
C GLU A 333 19.46 27.60 4.29
N THR A 334 18.26 28.08 3.96
CA THR A 334 17.06 27.23 3.90
C THR A 334 17.12 26.20 2.79
N GLN A 335 17.60 26.58 1.60
CA GLN A 335 17.80 25.67 0.47
C GLN A 335 18.88 24.64 0.80
N ARG A 336 19.99 25.06 1.40
CA ARG A 336 21.03 24.15 1.89
C ARG A 336 20.45 23.14 2.88
N LYS A 337 19.65 23.58 3.86
CA LYS A 337 18.98 22.68 4.83
C LYS A 337 18.02 21.71 4.15
N GLN A 338 17.22 22.17 3.19
CA GLN A 338 16.32 21.30 2.42
C GLN A 338 17.06 20.26 1.60
N VAL A 339 18.19 20.64 0.98
CA VAL A 339 19.03 19.71 0.21
C VAL A 339 19.72 18.70 1.15
N GLU A 340 20.19 19.14 2.32
CA GLU A 340 20.78 18.28 3.35
C GLU A 340 19.74 17.29 3.93
N GLU A 341 18.52 17.75 4.24
CA GLU A 341 17.42 16.91 4.71
C GLU A 341 17.02 15.87 3.65
N SER A 342 16.80 16.31 2.40
CA SER A 342 16.49 15.41 1.28
C SER A 342 17.59 14.38 1.02
N TRP A 343 18.85 14.73 1.29
CA TRP A 343 19.97 13.80 1.18
C TRP A 343 19.98 12.76 2.30
N HIS A 344 19.74 13.17 3.54
CA HIS A 344 19.59 12.25 4.66
C HIS A 344 18.40 11.31 4.48
N ASP A 345 17.26 11.80 4.00
CA ASP A 345 16.10 10.97 3.67
C ASP A 345 16.45 9.91 2.61
N LYS A 346 17.17 10.30 1.56
CA LYS A 346 17.65 9.36 0.52
C LYS A 346 18.58 8.27 1.09
N LEU A 347 19.50 8.64 1.99
CA LEU A 347 20.39 7.68 2.65
C LEU A 347 19.61 6.73 3.59
N ASP A 348 18.65 7.26 4.35
CA ASP A 348 17.81 6.46 5.25
C ASP A 348 16.94 5.46 4.48
N ASP A 349 16.37 5.88 3.35
CA ASP A 349 15.58 5.03 2.47
C ASP A 349 16.45 3.96 1.78
N ARG A 350 17.66 4.33 1.33
CA ARG A 350 18.67 3.38 0.84
C ARG A 350 18.98 2.30 1.90
N ASP A 351 19.27 2.70 3.13
CA ASP A 351 19.59 1.77 4.21
C ASP A 351 18.40 0.90 4.60
N ARG A 352 17.18 1.46 4.55
CA ARG A 352 15.94 0.71 4.78
C ARG A 352 15.75 -0.36 3.71
N TYR A 353 15.98 -0.03 2.44
CA TYR A 353 15.89 -0.94 1.31
C TYR A 353 16.90 -2.10 1.44
N ILE A 354 18.18 -1.78 1.69
CA ILE A 354 19.24 -2.79 1.83
C ILE A 354 18.95 -3.72 3.01
N ARG A 355 18.54 -3.18 4.17
CA ARG A 355 18.17 -3.97 5.34
C ARG A 355 16.98 -4.88 5.07
N LEU A 356 15.96 -4.39 4.35
CA LEU A 356 14.79 -5.17 3.98
C LEU A 356 15.18 -6.34 3.07
N ARG A 357 15.97 -6.08 2.01
CA ARG A 357 16.50 -7.14 1.12
C ARG A 357 17.25 -8.20 1.91
N ASN A 358 18.22 -7.78 2.73
CA ASN A 358 19.05 -8.70 3.50
C ASN A 358 18.21 -9.54 4.48
N LYS A 359 17.17 -8.96 5.09
CA LYS A 359 16.24 -9.68 5.96
C LYS A 359 15.45 -10.74 5.21
N LEU A 360 14.93 -10.42 4.03
CA LEU A 360 14.16 -11.35 3.21
C LEU A 360 15.05 -12.48 2.67
N VAL A 361 16.25 -12.15 2.17
CA VAL A 361 17.27 -13.12 1.75
C VAL A 361 17.65 -14.04 2.89
N ALA A 362 17.98 -13.51 4.08
CA ALA A 362 18.33 -14.34 5.24
C ALA A 362 17.20 -15.31 5.64
N LYS A 363 15.94 -14.86 5.56
CA LYS A 363 14.77 -15.73 5.82
C LYS A 363 14.71 -16.89 4.82
N GLN A 364 14.89 -16.61 3.53
CA GLN A 364 14.83 -17.63 2.48
C GLN A 364 16.07 -18.54 2.50
N SER A 365 17.27 -18.00 2.66
CA SER A 365 18.51 -18.77 2.84
C SER A 365 18.43 -19.71 4.04
N LYS A 366 17.79 -19.31 5.14
CA LYS A 366 17.55 -20.20 6.29
C LYS A 366 16.67 -21.39 5.90
N LYS A 367 15.54 -21.17 5.21
CA LYS A 367 14.67 -22.27 4.76
C LYS A 367 15.42 -23.23 3.84
N VAL A 368 16.18 -22.70 2.89
CA VAL A 368 17.01 -23.47 1.97
C VAL A 368 18.07 -24.28 2.73
N LYS A 369 18.76 -23.66 3.70
CA LYS A 369 19.75 -24.30 4.56
C LYS A 369 19.13 -25.45 5.36
N ASP A 370 18.00 -25.22 6.01
CA ASP A 370 17.29 -26.24 6.81
C ASP A 370 16.84 -27.42 5.92
N ALA A 371 16.37 -27.12 4.70
CA ALA A 371 15.98 -28.11 3.71
C ALA A 371 17.16 -28.96 3.19
N LEU A 372 18.27 -28.32 2.81
CA LEU A 372 19.50 -29.01 2.40
C LEU A 372 20.06 -29.86 3.54
N TRP A 373 20.05 -29.32 4.75
CA TRP A 373 20.52 -30.00 5.96
C TRP A 373 19.74 -31.29 6.24
N SER A 374 18.41 -31.23 6.16
CA SER A 374 17.57 -32.43 6.31
C SER A 374 17.94 -33.50 5.29
N ILE A 375 18.12 -33.14 4.02
CA ILE A 375 18.46 -34.10 2.96
C ILE A 375 19.85 -34.70 3.18
N LEU A 376 20.83 -33.89 3.61
CA LEU A 376 22.18 -34.38 3.92
C LEU A 376 22.15 -35.42 5.03
N TRP A 377 21.38 -35.17 6.11
CA TRP A 377 21.17 -36.14 7.19
C TRP A 377 20.46 -37.40 6.70
N ASP A 378 19.43 -37.27 5.88
CA ASP A 378 18.68 -38.42 5.35
C ASP A 378 19.57 -39.31 4.47
N ARG A 379 20.39 -38.71 3.59
CA ARG A 379 21.38 -39.43 2.76
C ARG A 379 22.43 -40.12 3.62
N PHE A 380 22.95 -39.44 4.64
CA PHE A 380 23.90 -40.02 5.58
C PHE A 380 23.32 -41.23 6.33
N GLU A 381 22.12 -41.09 6.90
CA GLU A 381 21.45 -42.18 7.64
C GLU A 381 21.04 -43.33 6.72
N TYR A 382 20.68 -43.06 5.46
CA TYR A 382 20.44 -44.09 4.46
C TYR A 382 21.70 -44.92 4.18
N ASP A 383 22.81 -44.27 3.84
CA ASP A 383 24.08 -44.95 3.56
C ASP A 383 24.59 -45.74 4.77
N LYS A 384 24.44 -45.18 5.97
CA LYS A 384 24.75 -45.86 7.24
C LYS A 384 23.91 -47.12 7.43
N LYS A 385 22.60 -47.08 7.13
CA LYS A 385 21.73 -48.27 7.21
C LYS A 385 22.15 -49.32 6.19
N VAL A 386 22.42 -48.93 4.94
CA VAL A 386 22.85 -49.82 3.87
C VAL A 386 24.18 -50.49 4.21
N LYS A 387 25.18 -49.72 4.64
CA LYS A 387 26.48 -50.25 5.08
C LYS A 387 26.33 -51.20 6.26
N LYS A 388 25.51 -50.86 7.27
CA LYS A 388 25.23 -51.76 8.42
C LYS A 388 24.57 -53.08 8.02
N VAL A 389 23.81 -53.12 6.92
CA VAL A 389 23.26 -54.36 6.36
C VAL A 389 24.32 -55.12 5.57
N LYS A 390 25.09 -54.45 4.70
CA LYS A 390 26.21 -55.06 3.95
C LYS A 390 27.22 -55.74 4.89
N THR A 391 27.64 -55.07 5.97
CA THR A 391 28.55 -55.66 6.97
C THR A 391 27.96 -56.90 7.66
N ARG A 392 26.64 -56.92 7.91
CA ARG A 392 25.96 -58.08 8.51
C ARG A 392 25.86 -59.28 7.57
N ILE A 393 25.73 -59.04 6.27
CA ILE A 393 25.68 -60.09 5.25
C ILE A 393 27.06 -60.72 5.07
N ILE A 394 28.11 -59.90 4.93
CA ILE A 394 29.50 -60.36 4.81
C ILE A 394 29.91 -61.19 6.03
N SER A 395 29.56 -60.74 7.25
CA SER A 395 29.86 -61.49 8.48
C SER A 395 29.09 -62.81 8.63
N ASN A 396 28.00 -63.01 7.88
CA ASN A 396 27.23 -64.27 7.89
C ASN A 396 27.70 -65.24 6.80
N ASP A 397 28.19 -64.74 5.66
CA ASP A 397 28.74 -65.58 4.59
C ASP A 397 30.11 -66.17 4.95
N ASP A 398 30.90 -65.49 5.79
CA ASP A 398 32.18 -66.00 6.33
C ASP A 398 32.02 -67.16 7.34
N ILE A 399 30.78 -67.53 7.72
CA ILE A 399 30.51 -68.67 8.63
C ILE A 399 30.27 -69.98 7.85
N VAL A 400 30.06 -69.94 6.52
CA VAL A 400 29.76 -71.14 5.71
C VAL A 400 30.98 -71.62 4.89
N GLY A 401 32.00 -70.79 4.69
CA GLY A 401 33.25 -71.17 4.04
C GLY A 401 34.35 -71.48 5.05
N GLY A 402 34.45 -72.72 5.50
CA GLY A 402 35.54 -73.16 6.37
C GLY A 402 36.92 -72.94 5.73
N ASN A 403 37.62 -71.89 6.16
CA ASN A 403 39.07 -71.84 6.27
C ASN A 403 39.45 -70.68 7.20
N LEU A 404 39.99 -71.05 8.37
CA LEU A 404 40.62 -70.14 9.32
C LEU A 404 41.88 -69.54 8.68
N SER A 405 41.75 -68.35 8.07
CA SER A 405 42.88 -67.44 7.86
C SER A 405 42.84 -66.35 8.91
N GLU A 406 43.94 -66.24 9.65
CA GLU A 406 44.19 -65.45 10.85
C GLU A 406 44.26 -63.92 10.65
N ASP A 407 43.58 -63.34 9.66
CA ASP A 407 43.61 -61.89 9.38
C ASP A 407 42.21 -61.25 9.42
N ILE A 408 41.45 -61.53 10.48
CA ILE A 408 40.33 -60.65 10.87
C ILE A 408 40.93 -59.53 11.73
N PRO A 409 40.92 -58.26 11.29
CA PRO A 409 41.42 -57.18 12.14
C PRO A 409 40.55 -57.08 13.39
N LYS A 410 41.10 -57.53 14.52
CA LYS A 410 40.63 -57.18 15.86
C LYS A 410 40.95 -55.69 16.12
N SER A 411 40.33 -54.78 15.36
CA SER A 411 40.31 -53.34 15.65
C SER A 411 38.96 -52.92 16.24
N TYR A 412 38.32 -53.81 17.00
CA TYR A 412 37.26 -53.46 17.96
C TYR A 412 37.85 -52.98 19.30
N GLN A 413 39.05 -52.40 19.28
CA GLN A 413 39.58 -51.70 20.42
C GLN A 413 39.11 -50.25 20.41
N VAL A 414 38.44 -49.93 21.51
CA VAL A 414 38.17 -48.60 22.09
C VAL A 414 39.28 -47.61 21.75
N GLY A 415 39.18 -46.95 20.60
CA GLY A 415 39.80 -45.67 20.37
C GLY A 415 38.88 -44.60 20.92
N ASP A 416 39.44 -43.49 21.40
CA ASP A 416 38.73 -42.28 21.83
C ASP A 416 37.88 -41.61 20.72
N SER A 417 37.64 -42.29 19.58
CA SER A 417 36.78 -41.80 18.51
C SER A 417 35.32 -41.88 18.95
N LEU A 418 34.66 -40.73 18.91
CA LEU A 418 33.23 -40.58 19.18
C LEU A 418 32.35 -41.14 18.03
N LEU A 419 32.95 -41.44 16.88
CA LEU A 419 32.27 -41.98 15.71
C LEU A 419 32.50 -43.49 15.59
N THR A 420 31.49 -44.19 15.07
CA THR A 420 31.63 -45.62 14.74
C THR A 420 32.41 -45.80 13.43
N PRO A 421 33.13 -46.92 13.22
CA PRO A 421 33.85 -47.16 11.96
C PRO A 421 32.95 -47.14 10.72
N ILE A 422 31.67 -47.53 10.87
CA ILE A 422 30.66 -47.44 9.80
C ILE A 422 30.35 -45.97 9.48
N GLU A 423 30.29 -45.09 10.48
CA GLU A 423 30.03 -43.66 10.26
C GLU A 423 31.23 -42.97 9.60
N GLU A 424 32.46 -43.30 10.00
CA GLU A 424 33.66 -42.81 9.34
C GLU A 424 33.70 -43.26 7.86
N ASP A 425 33.42 -44.53 7.58
CA ASP A 425 33.36 -45.04 6.21
C ASP A 425 32.25 -44.41 5.36
N VAL A 426 31.09 -44.10 5.94
CA VAL A 426 30.01 -43.39 5.22
C VAL A 426 30.39 -41.94 4.91
N LEU A 427 31.09 -41.25 5.82
CA LEU A 427 31.56 -39.88 5.57
C LEU A 427 32.56 -39.83 4.41
N ASP A 428 33.37 -40.87 4.25
CA ASP A 428 34.44 -40.93 3.25
C ASP A 428 34.01 -41.58 1.93
N HIS A 429 33.14 -42.60 1.97
CA HIS A 429 32.76 -43.43 0.82
C HIS A 429 31.25 -43.65 0.64
N GLY A 430 30.39 -42.90 1.35
CA GLY A 430 28.94 -43.02 1.20
C GLY A 430 28.47 -42.69 -0.22
N GLU A 431 27.86 -43.66 -0.90
CA GLU A 431 27.40 -43.55 -2.28
C GLU A 431 26.39 -42.40 -2.47
N THR A 432 25.42 -42.24 -1.56
CA THR A 432 24.42 -41.17 -1.68
C THR A 432 24.83 -39.90 -0.96
N TYR A 433 25.53 -40.01 0.17
CA TYR A 433 26.00 -38.87 0.96
C TYR A 433 27.04 -38.04 0.18
N LYS A 434 28.02 -38.67 -0.49
CA LYS A 434 29.06 -37.93 -1.23
C LYS A 434 28.54 -37.28 -2.50
N ASN A 435 27.49 -37.81 -3.12
CA ASN A 435 26.87 -37.18 -4.27
C ASN A 435 26.32 -35.81 -3.88
N LEU A 436 26.70 -34.77 -4.63
CA LEU A 436 26.18 -33.42 -4.43
C LEU A 436 24.66 -33.43 -4.61
N ILE A 437 23.96 -32.65 -3.77
CA ILE A 437 22.53 -32.44 -3.92
C ILE A 437 22.33 -31.51 -5.11
N VAL A 438 23.10 -30.42 -5.16
CA VAL A 438 23.12 -29.44 -6.23
C VAL A 438 24.38 -29.63 -7.06
N ASP A 439 24.30 -30.52 -8.05
CA ASP A 439 25.39 -30.76 -8.99
C ASP A 439 25.36 -29.71 -10.10
N ILE A 440 26.26 -28.75 -10.03
CA ILE A 440 26.40 -27.68 -11.02
C ILE A 440 27.88 -27.35 -11.25
N ARG A 441 28.21 -27.02 -12.50
CA ARG A 441 29.50 -26.46 -12.85
C ARG A 441 29.69 -25.12 -12.13
N GLN A 442 30.83 -24.96 -11.45
CA GLN A 442 31.18 -23.68 -10.85
C GLN A 442 31.34 -22.60 -11.92
N PRO A 443 31.02 -21.33 -11.61
CA PRO A 443 31.21 -20.22 -12.54
C PRO A 443 32.70 -20.10 -12.90
N MET A 444 33.00 -19.85 -14.18
CA MET A 444 34.39 -19.72 -14.65
C MET A 444 35.13 -18.59 -13.94
N ASN A 445 34.43 -17.47 -13.70
CA ASN A 445 34.95 -16.30 -13.03
C ASN A 445 34.10 -15.97 -11.78
N PRO A 446 34.64 -16.07 -10.55
CA PRO A 446 33.91 -15.63 -9.37
C PRO A 446 33.77 -14.09 -9.39
N LEU A 447 32.55 -13.57 -9.21
CA LEU A 447 32.34 -12.14 -9.01
C LEU A 447 33.13 -11.68 -7.78
N ASN A 448 34.13 -10.84 -8.00
CA ASN A 448 34.91 -10.14 -6.98
C ASN A 448 34.59 -8.64 -6.94
N VAL A 449 33.39 -8.23 -7.39
CA VAL A 449 33.00 -6.83 -7.46
C VAL A 449 31.85 -6.54 -6.52
N GLU A 450 31.96 -5.45 -5.75
CA GLU A 450 30.92 -4.94 -4.87
C GLU A 450 29.83 -4.22 -5.67
N CYS A 451 29.03 -4.97 -6.43
CA CYS A 451 27.80 -4.42 -7.01
C CYS A 451 26.65 -4.55 -5.99
N GLN A 452 25.91 -3.46 -5.77
CA GLN A 452 24.76 -3.46 -4.86
C GLN A 452 23.42 -3.65 -5.57
N GLU A 453 23.36 -3.62 -6.90
CA GLU A 453 22.15 -3.73 -7.73
C GLU A 453 20.98 -2.89 -7.17
N LEU A 454 21.25 -1.60 -6.97
CA LEU A 454 20.28 -0.60 -6.54
C LEU A 454 19.64 0.08 -7.76
N THR A 455 18.36 0.43 -7.63
CA THR A 455 17.69 1.34 -8.56
C THR A 455 18.23 2.76 -8.38
N ASP A 456 18.07 3.60 -9.40
CA ASP A 456 18.63 4.96 -9.40
C ASP A 456 18.10 5.84 -8.25
N GLU A 457 16.90 5.53 -7.75
CA GLU A 457 16.31 6.18 -6.57
C GLU A 457 17.15 5.98 -5.29
N TYR A 458 17.80 4.82 -5.15
CA TYR A 458 18.63 4.47 -3.99
C TYR A 458 20.13 4.59 -4.23
N CYS A 459 20.56 4.73 -5.48
CA CYS A 459 21.96 4.96 -5.85
C CYS A 459 22.41 6.39 -5.50
N ILE A 460 23.62 6.52 -4.98
CA ILE A 460 24.36 7.78 -4.97
C ILE A 460 24.91 8.03 -6.36
N THR A 461 24.43 9.09 -7.01
CA THR A 461 24.82 9.47 -8.37
C THR A 461 25.80 10.64 -8.37
N LYS A 462 26.54 10.83 -9.47
CA LYS A 462 27.31 12.08 -9.70
C LYS A 462 26.47 13.34 -9.57
N LEU A 463 25.19 13.30 -9.96
CA LEU A 463 24.28 14.43 -9.86
C LEU A 463 24.00 14.80 -8.41
N ASP A 464 23.82 13.81 -7.53
CA ASP A 464 23.63 14.02 -6.10
C ASP A 464 24.85 14.68 -5.46
N LEU A 465 26.05 14.14 -5.73
CA LEU A 465 27.30 14.68 -5.19
C LEU A 465 27.56 16.11 -5.70
N LYS A 466 27.29 16.39 -6.99
CA LYS A 466 27.37 17.74 -7.53
C LYS A 466 26.36 18.68 -6.86
N LYS A 467 25.12 18.23 -6.63
CA LYS A 467 24.08 19.02 -5.97
C LYS A 467 24.51 19.39 -4.55
N LEU A 468 25.03 18.44 -3.77
CA LEU A 468 25.54 18.67 -2.42
C LEU A 468 26.72 19.67 -2.42
N ALA A 469 27.69 19.46 -3.31
CA ALA A 469 28.86 20.33 -3.44
C ALA A 469 28.46 21.77 -3.80
N ASN A 470 27.49 21.95 -4.70
CA ASN A 470 26.96 23.27 -5.11
C ASN A 470 26.32 24.04 -3.94
N HIS A 471 25.81 23.34 -2.92
CA HIS A 471 25.23 23.94 -1.72
C HIS A 471 26.21 23.99 -0.52
N GLY A 472 27.49 23.68 -0.74
CA GLY A 472 28.53 23.71 0.30
C GLY A 472 28.37 22.64 1.37
N ILE A 473 27.72 21.52 1.04
CA ILE A 473 27.60 20.34 1.90
C ILE A 473 28.78 19.41 1.61
N PRO A 474 29.56 18.97 2.63
CA PRO A 474 30.72 18.10 2.42
C PRO A 474 30.35 16.76 1.77
N THR A 475 31.09 16.38 0.72
CA THR A 475 30.87 15.12 -0.02
C THR A 475 32.00 14.11 0.14
N ASP A 476 33.09 14.45 0.83
CA ASP A 476 34.33 13.65 0.89
C ASP A 476 34.15 12.25 1.47
N SER A 477 33.06 12.03 2.22
CA SER A 477 32.71 10.73 2.80
C SER A 477 31.89 9.83 1.88
N TYR A 478 31.55 10.27 0.66
CA TYR A 478 30.64 9.56 -0.24
C TYR A 478 31.28 9.35 -1.60
N GLU A 479 31.17 8.11 -2.10
CA GLU A 479 31.58 7.73 -3.45
C GLU A 479 30.34 7.41 -4.28
N GLU A 480 30.45 7.58 -5.60
CA GLU A 480 29.38 7.19 -6.53
C GLU A 480 29.21 5.68 -6.53
N ASP A 481 27.96 5.22 -6.48
CA ASP A 481 27.67 3.79 -6.59
C ASP A 481 27.90 3.32 -8.03
N SER A 482 28.56 2.16 -8.18
CA SER A 482 28.67 1.52 -9.51
C SER A 482 27.27 1.17 -10.03
N LYS A 483 26.99 1.63 -11.25
CA LYS A 483 25.79 1.27 -12.02
C LYS A 483 25.98 -0.02 -12.82
N ASP A 484 27.15 -0.63 -12.77
CA ASP A 484 27.44 -1.84 -13.54
C ASP A 484 26.57 -3.00 -13.07
N TRP A 485 26.05 -3.77 -14.02
CA TRP A 485 25.34 -5.01 -13.75
C TRP A 485 26.05 -6.19 -14.39
N TYR A 486 26.01 -7.32 -13.70
CA TYR A 486 26.82 -8.49 -14.04
C TYR A 486 25.92 -9.63 -14.48
N PHE A 487 26.10 -10.06 -15.72
CA PHE A 487 25.45 -11.23 -16.27
C PHE A 487 26.40 -12.42 -16.21
N GLN A 488 25.95 -13.52 -15.60
CA GLN A 488 26.69 -14.77 -15.60
C GLN A 488 25.73 -15.95 -15.42
N CYS A 489 25.62 -16.78 -16.46
CA CYS A 489 24.61 -17.83 -16.55
C CYS A 489 25.24 -19.23 -16.64
N PRO A 490 24.56 -20.31 -16.16
CA PRO A 490 25.04 -21.69 -16.33
C PRO A 490 25.28 -22.15 -17.77
N CYS A 491 24.76 -21.44 -18.78
CA CYS A 491 25.03 -21.69 -20.20
C CYS A 491 26.38 -21.13 -20.70
N ASP A 492 27.30 -20.82 -19.79
CA ASP A 492 28.63 -20.26 -20.04
C ASP A 492 28.64 -18.85 -20.70
N ILE A 493 27.51 -18.14 -20.68
CA ILE A 493 27.42 -16.73 -21.12
C ILE A 493 27.71 -15.82 -19.93
N GLU A 494 28.65 -14.90 -20.09
CA GLU A 494 29.02 -13.92 -19.09
C GLU A 494 29.40 -12.56 -19.70
N GLY A 495 29.15 -11.49 -18.95
CA GLY A 495 29.48 -10.14 -19.37
C GLY A 495 29.10 -9.09 -18.32
N ILE A 496 29.72 -7.92 -18.44
CA ILE A 496 29.39 -6.74 -17.64
C ILE A 496 28.65 -5.78 -18.56
N ASN A 497 27.50 -5.26 -18.12
CA ASN A 497 26.67 -4.35 -18.91
C ASN A 497 26.42 -4.86 -20.34
N MET A 498 26.00 -6.13 -20.46
CA MET A 498 25.74 -6.73 -21.77
C MET A 498 24.72 -5.92 -22.58
N ASP A 499 24.92 -5.86 -23.89
CA ASP A 499 24.01 -5.14 -24.78
C ASP A 499 22.63 -5.83 -24.77
N PRO A 500 21.52 -5.11 -24.48
CA PRO A 500 20.17 -5.67 -24.55
C PRO A 500 19.78 -6.22 -25.92
N GLU A 501 20.45 -5.77 -26.99
CA GLU A 501 20.24 -6.24 -28.38
C GLU A 501 21.08 -7.47 -28.75
N ASP A 502 22.00 -7.90 -27.89
CA ASP A 502 22.79 -9.12 -28.07
C ASP A 502 21.85 -10.33 -28.25
N GLU A 503 22.09 -11.16 -29.27
CA GLU A 503 21.30 -12.37 -29.57
C GLU A 503 21.17 -13.30 -28.35
N SER A 504 22.16 -13.27 -27.45
CA SER A 504 22.16 -14.05 -26.22
C SER A 504 21.13 -13.58 -25.17
N LEU A 505 20.69 -12.32 -25.21
CA LEU A 505 19.77 -11.72 -24.24
C LEU A 505 18.44 -11.27 -24.86
N ASN A 506 18.42 -11.00 -26.16
CA ASN A 506 17.28 -10.46 -26.87
C ASN A 506 16.05 -11.38 -26.78
N GLY A 507 14.96 -10.85 -26.21
CA GLY A 507 13.70 -11.56 -26.01
C GLY A 507 13.73 -12.60 -24.88
N SER A 508 14.86 -12.80 -24.21
CA SER A 508 15.01 -13.75 -23.11
C SER A 508 14.55 -13.14 -21.78
N ASN A 509 13.99 -13.98 -20.91
CA ASN A 509 13.69 -13.59 -19.54
C ASN A 509 14.94 -13.81 -18.67
N ILE A 510 15.37 -12.74 -18.01
CA ILE A 510 16.48 -12.76 -17.07
C ILE A 510 16.00 -12.50 -15.65
N ILE A 511 16.75 -13.03 -14.69
CA ILE A 511 16.49 -12.94 -13.26
C ILE A 511 17.76 -12.59 -12.52
N CYS A 512 17.65 -11.76 -11.48
CA CYS A 512 18.75 -11.41 -10.59
C CYS A 512 18.69 -12.25 -9.32
N CYS A 513 19.81 -12.86 -8.92
CA CYS A 513 19.94 -13.52 -7.62
C CYS A 513 20.00 -12.47 -6.50
N ASP A 514 19.08 -12.50 -5.55
CA ASP A 514 19.05 -11.53 -4.45
C ASP A 514 20.19 -11.73 -3.44
N GLN A 515 20.88 -12.88 -3.47
CA GLN A 515 21.99 -13.19 -2.57
C GLN A 515 23.36 -12.80 -3.15
N CYS A 516 23.61 -13.06 -4.43
CA CYS A 516 24.92 -12.75 -5.06
C CYS A 516 24.85 -11.66 -6.13
N LEU A 517 23.64 -11.13 -6.40
CA LEU A 517 23.38 -10.00 -7.29
C LEU A 517 23.81 -10.21 -8.75
N ARG A 518 23.90 -11.49 -9.16
CA ARG A 518 24.18 -11.88 -10.56
C ARG A 518 22.89 -12.02 -11.35
N TRP A 519 22.90 -11.52 -12.57
CA TRP A 519 21.84 -11.73 -13.55
C TRP A 519 22.10 -13.02 -14.34
N GLN A 520 21.02 -13.77 -14.58
CA GLN A 520 21.06 -15.07 -15.25
C GLN A 520 19.82 -15.24 -16.13
N HIS A 521 19.87 -16.12 -17.12
CA HIS A 521 18.66 -16.54 -17.83
C HIS A 521 17.74 -17.31 -16.87
N TRP A 522 16.45 -17.01 -16.90
CA TRP A 522 15.43 -17.75 -16.18
C TRP A 522 15.33 -19.20 -16.68
N ASP A 523 15.41 -19.39 -17.99
CA ASP A 523 15.24 -20.71 -18.60
C ASP A 523 16.45 -21.65 -18.37
N CYS A 524 17.60 -21.09 -17.93
CA CYS A 524 18.79 -21.86 -17.56
C CYS A 524 18.80 -22.28 -16.07
N GLN A 525 17.76 -21.95 -15.30
CA GLN A 525 17.70 -22.32 -13.89
C GLN A 525 17.38 -23.80 -13.71
N HIS A 526 18.16 -24.48 -12.88
CA HIS A 526 17.95 -25.90 -12.61
C HIS A 526 16.64 -26.12 -11.84
N LYS A 527 15.88 -27.16 -12.19
CA LYS A 527 14.63 -27.52 -11.50
C LYS A 527 14.80 -27.66 -9.98
N ILE A 528 15.94 -28.20 -9.56
CA ILE A 528 16.26 -28.35 -8.13
C ILE A 528 16.27 -27.01 -7.37
N THR A 529 16.68 -25.91 -8.02
CA THR A 529 16.63 -24.57 -7.44
C THR A 529 15.20 -24.15 -7.18
N LEU A 530 14.32 -24.33 -8.16
CA LEU A 530 12.89 -24.01 -8.01
C LEU A 530 12.22 -24.89 -6.97
N ASP A 531 12.59 -26.18 -6.89
CA ASP A 531 12.06 -27.10 -5.87
C ASP A 531 12.43 -26.63 -4.46
N PHE A 532 13.68 -26.23 -4.24
CA PHE A 532 14.12 -25.70 -2.93
C PHE A 532 13.44 -24.38 -2.59
N LEU A 533 13.32 -23.46 -3.54
CA LEU A 533 12.67 -22.17 -3.32
C LEU A 533 11.17 -22.33 -3.03
N SER A 534 10.53 -23.32 -3.63
CA SER A 534 9.10 -23.62 -3.44
C SER A 534 8.78 -24.32 -2.12
N ARG A 535 9.78 -24.78 -1.34
CA ARG A 535 9.52 -25.48 -0.07
C ARG A 535 8.85 -24.56 0.95
N GLY A 536 7.68 -24.97 1.40
CA GLY A 536 6.86 -24.21 2.36
C GLY A 536 5.83 -23.28 1.70
N HIS A 537 5.66 -23.36 0.38
CA HIS A 537 4.52 -22.81 -0.34
C HIS A 537 3.49 -23.91 -0.63
N ASP A 538 2.20 -23.56 -0.65
CA ASP A 538 1.12 -24.49 -0.94
C ASP A 538 1.13 -24.97 -2.40
N THR A 539 1.69 -24.15 -3.30
CA THR A 539 1.86 -24.45 -4.72
C THR A 539 3.31 -24.17 -5.15
N PRO A 540 3.85 -24.90 -6.14
CA PRO A 540 5.19 -24.65 -6.67
C PRO A 540 5.29 -23.24 -7.25
N LEU A 541 6.37 -22.53 -6.94
CA LEU A 541 6.61 -21.20 -7.46
C LEU A 541 6.85 -21.24 -8.97
N THR A 542 6.32 -20.25 -9.66
CA THR A 542 6.39 -20.08 -11.12
C THR A 542 7.13 -18.81 -11.49
N SER A 543 7.40 -18.64 -12.79
CA SER A 543 8.04 -17.44 -13.34
C SER A 543 7.33 -16.13 -12.95
N LYS A 544 6.02 -16.16 -12.71
CA LYS A 544 5.21 -14.98 -12.35
C LYS A 544 5.50 -14.46 -10.94
N ASP A 545 5.93 -15.35 -10.05
CA ASP A 545 6.16 -15.07 -8.64
C ASP A 545 7.50 -14.36 -8.41
N PHE A 546 8.42 -14.45 -9.39
CA PHE A 546 9.73 -13.80 -9.35
C PHE A 546 9.75 -12.48 -10.14
N SER A 547 10.77 -11.67 -9.88
CA SER A 547 11.01 -10.38 -10.54
C SER A 547 11.80 -10.58 -11.83
N LEU A 548 11.13 -11.10 -12.87
CA LEU A 548 11.71 -11.33 -14.19
C LEU A 548 11.72 -10.07 -15.05
N VAL A 549 12.79 -9.92 -15.84
CA VAL A 549 12.98 -8.81 -16.79
C VAL A 549 13.22 -9.38 -18.18
N THR A 550 12.56 -8.84 -19.19
CA THR A 550 12.82 -9.19 -20.60
C THR A 550 13.61 -8.06 -21.27
N LEU A 551 14.76 -8.40 -21.85
CA LEU A 551 15.60 -7.46 -22.60
C LEU A 551 15.32 -7.56 -24.12
N GLY A 552 15.62 -6.51 -24.88
CA GLY A 552 15.62 -6.55 -26.34
C GLY A 552 14.26 -6.58 -27.09
N VAL A 553 13.11 -6.63 -26.41
CA VAL A 553 11.82 -6.63 -27.14
C VAL A 553 11.61 -5.28 -27.85
N PRO A 554 11.51 -5.24 -29.20
CA PRO A 554 11.19 -4.01 -29.90
C PRO A 554 9.76 -3.63 -29.55
N ASN A 555 9.62 -2.48 -28.91
CA ASN A 555 8.31 -1.88 -28.66
C ASN A 555 7.51 -1.83 -29.97
N ARG A 556 6.32 -2.41 -29.95
CA ARG A 556 5.21 -2.11 -30.85
C ARG A 556 5.22 -0.60 -31.17
N ARG A 557 5.44 -0.25 -32.45
CA ARG A 557 5.26 1.07 -33.07
C ARG A 557 5.49 2.27 -32.12
N LYS A 558 6.75 2.61 -31.85
CA LYS A 558 7.11 3.99 -31.50
C LYS A 558 6.87 4.88 -32.73
N SER A 559 5.94 5.81 -32.64
CA SER A 559 5.75 6.89 -33.59
C SER A 559 7.03 7.73 -33.66
N ARG A 560 7.65 7.79 -34.85
CA ARG A 560 8.84 8.61 -35.12
C ARG A 560 8.46 10.10 -35.12
N ARG A 561 8.67 10.78 -34.00
CA ARG A 561 9.15 12.16 -33.95
C ARG A 561 10.03 12.32 -32.71
N ALA A 562 11.27 11.85 -32.83
CA ALA A 562 12.35 12.31 -31.96
C ALA A 562 13.03 13.46 -32.70
N THR A 563 12.84 14.67 -32.18
CA THR A 563 13.60 15.87 -32.53
C THR A 563 15.06 15.67 -32.15
N GLY A 564 15.96 16.01 -33.09
CA GLY A 564 17.39 15.91 -32.90
C GLY A 564 17.90 16.92 -31.88
N SER A 565 18.41 16.39 -30.76
CA SER A 565 19.50 16.99 -29.99
C SER A 565 20.57 15.93 -29.88
N GLY A 566 21.69 16.13 -30.58
CA GLY A 566 22.80 15.20 -30.58
C GLY A 566 23.60 15.29 -29.28
N GLU A 567 23.40 14.31 -28.40
CA GLU A 567 24.43 13.68 -27.57
C GLU A 567 24.08 12.19 -27.48
N PRO A 568 25.02 11.25 -27.73
CA PRO A 568 24.74 9.83 -27.65
C PRO A 568 24.88 9.36 -26.19
N ASP A 569 23.91 9.69 -25.34
CA ASP A 569 23.83 9.05 -24.02
C ASP A 569 23.17 7.68 -24.16
N HIS A 570 24.01 6.65 -24.27
CA HIS A 570 23.63 5.26 -23.99
C HIS A 570 23.35 5.05 -22.49
N GLU A 571 22.50 5.87 -21.86
CA GLU A 571 22.01 5.64 -20.49
C GLU A 571 20.73 4.75 -20.51
N PHE A 572 20.63 3.85 -21.49
CA PHE A 572 19.43 3.05 -21.75
C PHE A 572 19.47 1.69 -21.03
N ASP A 573 18.48 1.51 -20.15
CA ASP A 573 17.86 0.22 -19.77
C ASP A 573 18.69 -0.77 -18.90
N ARG A 574 19.24 -0.30 -17.77
CA ARG A 574 19.68 -1.22 -16.69
C ARG A 574 18.53 -2.17 -16.32
N PRO A 575 18.73 -3.50 -16.32
CA PRO A 575 17.66 -4.45 -16.00
C PRO A 575 17.03 -4.21 -14.62
N THR A 576 17.82 -3.71 -13.67
CA THR A 576 17.40 -3.38 -12.30
C THR A 576 16.25 -2.38 -12.25
N MET A 577 16.15 -1.45 -13.21
CA MET A 577 15.04 -0.48 -13.29
C MET A 577 13.70 -1.09 -13.70
N LYS A 578 13.71 -2.27 -14.31
CA LYS A 578 12.51 -3.00 -14.76
C LYS A 578 12.02 -4.03 -13.75
N ARG A 579 12.73 -4.21 -12.63
CA ARG A 579 12.37 -5.17 -11.58
C ARG A 579 11.10 -4.72 -10.88
N LYS A 580 10.23 -5.70 -10.56
CA LYS A 580 9.17 -5.51 -9.58
C LYS A 580 9.77 -5.16 -8.20
N PRO A 581 9.10 -4.35 -7.38
CA PRO A 581 9.50 -4.09 -6.00
C PRO A 581 9.75 -5.37 -5.21
N ILE A 582 10.76 -5.36 -4.33
CA ILE A 582 11.17 -6.55 -3.57
C ILE A 582 10.08 -7.11 -2.64
N THR A 583 9.06 -6.32 -2.31
CA THR A 583 7.91 -6.74 -1.52
C THR A 583 6.81 -7.44 -2.32
N GLU A 584 6.84 -7.32 -3.65
CA GLU A 584 5.83 -7.88 -4.56
C GLU A 584 6.28 -9.17 -5.25
N ALA A 585 7.57 -9.49 -5.17
CA ALA A 585 8.16 -10.69 -5.77
C ALA A 585 8.81 -11.58 -4.70
N GLU A 586 8.84 -12.88 -4.95
CA GLU A 586 9.56 -13.85 -4.13
C GLU A 586 11.07 -13.70 -4.32
N ILE A 587 11.82 -14.02 -3.25
CA ILE A 587 13.28 -13.94 -3.23
C ILE A 587 13.88 -15.07 -4.06
N PHE A 588 14.74 -14.70 -5.00
CA PHE A 588 15.43 -15.65 -5.85
C PHE A 588 16.87 -15.90 -5.39
N ILE A 589 17.21 -17.16 -5.14
CA ILE A 589 18.58 -17.61 -4.82
C ILE A 589 19.03 -18.55 -5.94
N CYS A 590 20.05 -18.14 -6.69
CA CYS A 590 20.55 -18.93 -7.83
C CYS A 590 21.17 -20.26 -7.42
N THR A 591 21.30 -21.17 -8.40
CA THR A 591 21.86 -22.52 -8.19
C THR A 591 23.28 -22.51 -7.63
N TRP A 592 24.12 -21.53 -7.98
CA TRP A 592 25.48 -21.41 -7.40
C TRP A 592 25.46 -21.05 -5.92
N CYS A 593 24.56 -20.17 -5.48
CA CYS A 593 24.40 -19.84 -4.06
C CYS A 593 23.89 -21.04 -3.25
N LEU A 594 23.01 -21.85 -3.84
CA LEU A 594 22.58 -23.12 -3.28
C LEU A 594 23.74 -24.12 -3.14
N ALA A 595 24.55 -24.28 -4.19
CA ALA A 595 25.72 -25.17 -4.16
C ALA A 595 26.75 -24.74 -3.10
N LYS A 596 27.04 -23.44 -2.99
CA LYS A 596 27.89 -22.90 -1.92
C LYS A 596 27.32 -23.18 -0.53
N THR A 597 26.01 -23.01 -0.36
CA THR A 597 25.34 -23.33 0.91
C THR A 597 25.47 -24.82 1.26
N GLU A 598 25.38 -25.71 0.27
CA GLU A 598 25.60 -27.15 0.47
C GLU A 598 27.05 -27.43 0.89
N GLU A 599 28.05 -26.83 0.24
CA GLU A 599 29.45 -26.98 0.59
C GLU A 599 29.74 -26.53 2.03
N ASP A 600 29.21 -25.35 2.41
CA ASP A 600 29.29 -24.84 3.78
C ASP A 600 28.69 -25.82 4.79
N LEU A 601 27.52 -26.40 4.48
CA LEU A 601 26.87 -27.40 5.33
C LEU A 601 27.70 -28.70 5.44
N ARG A 602 28.25 -29.19 4.34
CA ARG A 602 29.10 -30.40 4.34
C ARG A 602 30.35 -30.20 5.17
N SER A 603 30.97 -29.01 5.11
CA SER A 603 32.17 -28.69 5.90
C SER A 603 31.92 -28.79 7.42
N ILE A 604 30.71 -28.43 7.88
CA ILE A 604 30.33 -28.48 9.30
C ILE A 604 29.64 -29.80 9.70
N PHE A 605 29.31 -30.68 8.74
CA PHE A 605 28.57 -31.91 9.02
C PHE A 605 29.32 -32.86 9.96
N LYS A 606 30.59 -33.16 9.68
CA LYS A 606 31.41 -34.03 10.52
C LYS A 606 31.59 -33.47 11.95
N PRO A 607 31.96 -32.19 12.14
CA PRO A 607 31.97 -31.56 13.47
C PRO A 607 30.63 -31.69 14.23
N GLU A 608 29.51 -31.43 13.56
CA GLU A 608 28.18 -31.49 14.20
C GLU A 608 27.77 -32.92 14.56
N LEU A 609 28.11 -33.91 13.72
CA LEU A 609 27.90 -35.32 14.01
C LEU A 609 28.68 -35.74 15.27
N VAL A 610 29.96 -35.36 15.36
CA VAL A 610 30.80 -35.61 16.54
C VAL A 610 30.21 -34.96 17.79
N ALA A 611 29.77 -33.71 17.70
CA ALA A 611 29.13 -33.00 18.80
C ALA A 611 27.83 -33.68 19.25
N THR A 612 27.02 -34.14 18.31
CA THR A 612 25.79 -34.89 18.57
C THR A 612 26.08 -36.20 19.31
N ARG A 613 27.09 -36.96 18.86
CA ARG A 613 27.52 -38.21 19.53
C ARG A 613 28.12 -37.95 20.91
N ALA A 614 28.91 -36.88 21.09
CA ALA A 614 29.41 -36.47 22.41
C ALA A 614 28.25 -36.17 23.39
N LYS A 615 27.21 -35.49 22.91
CA LYS A 615 26.02 -35.17 23.70
C LYS A 615 25.23 -36.43 24.06
N GLU A 616 25.05 -37.35 23.13
CA GLU A 616 24.40 -38.65 23.39
C GLU A 616 25.18 -39.49 24.40
N LYS A 617 26.51 -39.57 24.27
CA LYS A 617 27.39 -40.25 25.23
C LYS A 617 27.25 -39.66 26.63
N LYS A 618 27.32 -38.33 26.75
CA LYS A 618 27.12 -37.62 28.03
C LYS A 618 25.74 -37.89 28.63
N GLN A 619 24.69 -37.91 27.82
CA GLN A 619 23.34 -38.25 28.28
C GLN A 619 23.21 -39.71 28.72
N ALA A 620 23.88 -40.64 28.03
CA ALA A 620 23.93 -42.05 28.42
C ALA A 620 24.66 -42.23 29.75
N GLU A 621 25.83 -41.62 29.92
CA GLU A 621 26.60 -41.61 31.17
C GLU A 621 25.79 -40.99 32.33
N GLU A 622 25.05 -39.91 32.07
CA GLU A 622 24.20 -39.28 33.09
C GLU A 622 23.01 -40.19 33.46
N LYS A 623 22.37 -40.85 32.49
CA LYS A 623 21.32 -41.86 32.75
C LYS A 623 21.86 -43.04 33.54
N GLU A 624 23.07 -43.50 33.25
CA GLU A 624 23.74 -44.57 33.98
C GLU A 624 24.10 -44.15 35.41
N LYS A 625 24.69 -42.96 35.60
CA LYS A 625 24.93 -42.38 36.94
C LYS A 625 23.64 -42.27 37.75
N ARG A 626 22.55 -41.83 37.13
CA ARG A 626 21.21 -41.77 37.77
C ARG A 626 20.70 -43.18 38.12
N ARG A 627 20.94 -44.19 37.29
CA ARG A 627 20.57 -45.59 37.56
C ARG A 627 21.38 -46.14 38.74
N LEU A 628 22.69 -45.97 38.75
CA LEU A 628 23.58 -46.40 39.82
C LEU A 628 23.26 -45.71 41.16
N MET A 629 22.96 -44.42 41.14
CA MET A 629 22.50 -43.68 42.32
C MET A 629 21.19 -44.22 42.88
N LYS A 630 20.21 -44.55 42.01
CA LYS A 630 18.94 -45.18 42.41
C LYS A 630 19.16 -46.57 43.00
N GLU A 631 20.05 -47.37 42.40
CA GLU A 631 20.37 -48.72 42.87
C GLU A 631 21.10 -48.70 44.22
N LYS A 632 22.06 -47.77 44.40
CA LYS A 632 22.73 -47.53 45.70
C LYS A 632 21.74 -47.08 46.77
N LYS A 633 20.86 -46.11 46.47
CA LYS A 633 19.81 -45.66 47.40
C LYS A 633 18.87 -46.79 47.81
N LYS A 634 18.48 -47.66 46.87
CA LYS A 634 17.64 -48.85 47.14
C LYS A 634 18.38 -49.85 48.05
N ARG A 635 19.69 -50.03 47.87
CA ARG A 635 20.53 -50.90 48.70
C ARG A 635 20.69 -50.35 50.13
N ASP A 636 20.88 -49.04 50.27
CA ASP A 636 20.98 -48.37 51.56
C ASP A 636 19.64 -48.41 52.33
N GLU A 637 18.51 -48.27 51.63
CA GLU A 637 17.16 -48.41 52.21
C GLU A 637 16.88 -49.85 52.69
N LEU A 638 17.31 -50.86 51.91
CA LEU A 638 17.22 -52.27 52.30
C LEU A 638 18.05 -52.58 53.56
N LEU A 639 19.29 -52.06 53.63
CA LEU A 639 20.14 -52.17 54.82
C LEU A 639 19.51 -51.49 56.04
N ARG A 640 18.89 -50.32 55.85
CA ARG A 640 18.22 -49.57 56.92
C ARG A 640 16.97 -50.28 57.43
N LEU A 641 16.18 -50.89 56.55
CA LEU A 641 15.05 -51.76 56.92
C LEU A 641 15.51 -53.01 57.68
N GLN A 642 16.62 -53.61 57.25
CA GLN A 642 17.20 -54.77 57.94
C GLN A 642 17.71 -54.42 59.34
N GLN A 643 18.36 -53.25 59.51
CA GLN A 643 18.74 -52.74 60.83
C GLN A 643 17.53 -52.43 61.72
N GLN A 644 16.44 -51.87 61.17
CA GLN A 644 15.20 -51.67 61.93
C GLN A 644 14.57 -52.99 62.37
N GLN A 645 14.56 -54.01 61.51
CA GLN A 645 14.08 -55.35 61.90
C GLN A 645 14.96 -55.98 62.98
N GLN A 646 16.29 -55.83 62.90
CA GLN A 646 17.20 -56.28 63.97
C GLN A 646 16.97 -55.53 65.29
N GLN A 647 16.76 -54.21 65.26
CA GLN A 647 16.43 -53.44 66.46
C GLN A 647 15.08 -53.84 67.06
N GLN A 648 14.05 -54.11 66.24
CA GLN A 648 12.78 -54.64 66.73
C GLN A 648 12.96 -56.03 67.35
N GLN A 649 13.73 -56.92 66.73
CA GLN A 649 14.03 -58.25 67.31
C GLN A 649 14.81 -58.15 68.63
N GLN A 650 15.72 -57.18 68.78
CA GLN A 650 16.41 -56.91 70.04
C GLN A 650 15.47 -56.33 71.11
N LEU A 651 14.50 -55.50 70.73
CA LEU A 651 13.46 -55.00 71.63
C LEU A 651 12.51 -56.11 72.11
N TYR A 652 12.29 -57.16 71.33
CA TYR A 652 11.50 -58.34 71.74
C TYR A 652 12.26 -59.32 72.65
N GLN A 653 13.58 -59.19 72.83
CA GLN A 653 14.39 -60.07 73.70
C GLN A 653 14.73 -59.46 75.07
N GLN A 654 14.30 -58.23 75.37
CA GLN A 654 14.46 -57.68 76.72
C GLN A 654 13.26 -58.02 77.62
N PRO A 655 13.48 -58.66 78.78
CA PRO A 655 12.41 -58.89 79.75
C PRO A 655 12.00 -57.56 80.39
N LEU A 656 10.72 -57.24 80.30
CA LEU A 656 10.08 -56.09 80.94
C LEU A 656 10.38 -56.06 82.45
N PRO A 657 10.83 -54.90 82.98
CA PRO A 657 10.54 -54.53 84.35
C PRO A 657 9.70 -53.23 84.38
N ASN A 658 8.51 -53.38 84.96
CA ASN A 658 7.72 -52.41 85.72
C ASN A 658 7.87 -50.88 85.48
N ARG A 659 6.75 -50.31 84.98
CA ARG A 659 6.07 -49.05 85.38
C ARG A 659 6.68 -48.24 86.55
N PRO A 660 6.59 -46.88 86.55
CA PRO A 660 5.28 -46.22 86.67
C PRO A 660 5.08 -44.87 85.94
N MET A 661 3.82 -44.42 85.96
CA MET A 661 3.39 -43.05 85.71
C MET A 661 4.21 -42.04 86.54
N PHE A 662 4.59 -40.89 85.96
CA PHE A 662 4.15 -39.58 86.47
C PHE A 662 4.58 -38.40 85.57
N GLN A 663 3.63 -37.48 85.46
CA GLN A 663 3.66 -36.01 85.28
C GLN A 663 4.21 -35.28 84.05
N LEU A 664 3.27 -34.45 83.57
CA LEU A 664 3.36 -33.31 82.68
C LEU A 664 4.56 -32.39 82.95
N GLN A 665 5.18 -31.92 81.87
CA GLN A 665 5.41 -30.49 81.70
C GLN A 665 5.25 -30.10 80.23
N SER A 666 4.32 -29.18 80.03
CA SER A 666 4.01 -28.50 78.78
C SER A 666 5.09 -27.46 78.47
N GLN A 667 5.64 -27.48 77.27
CA GLN A 667 5.92 -26.24 76.54
C GLN A 667 5.66 -26.48 75.05
N ARG A 668 4.65 -25.74 74.58
CA ARG A 668 4.29 -25.59 73.19
C ARG A 668 5.36 -24.74 72.52
N ASP A 669 5.80 -25.14 71.33
CA ASP A 669 5.93 -24.18 70.24
C ASP A 669 5.39 -24.77 68.95
N LEU A 670 4.58 -23.93 68.32
CA LEU A 670 3.72 -24.17 67.18
C LEU A 670 4.52 -24.11 65.88
N GLN A 671 4.05 -24.86 64.86
CA GLN A 671 3.72 -24.44 63.48
C GLN A 671 3.78 -25.67 62.52
N PRO A 672 3.04 -25.70 61.38
CA PRO A 672 1.92 -26.63 61.21
C PRO A 672 2.06 -27.62 60.04
N ILE A 673 1.17 -28.63 60.06
CA ILE A 673 0.76 -29.53 58.97
C ILE A 673 -0.42 -28.84 58.20
N PRO A 674 -0.98 -29.28 57.04
CA PRO A 674 -0.56 -30.19 55.95
C PRO A 674 -0.80 -29.61 54.53
N LYS A 675 -0.45 -30.35 53.46
CA LYS A 675 -1.44 -30.98 52.55
C LYS A 675 -0.81 -31.73 51.37
N LEU A 676 -1.13 -33.03 51.33
CA LEU A 676 -1.15 -33.87 50.15
C LEU A 676 -2.24 -33.41 49.18
N THR A 677 -2.01 -33.53 47.87
CA THR A 677 -3.01 -34.11 46.97
C THR A 677 -2.34 -34.71 45.73
N GLU A 678 -2.89 -35.86 45.33
CA GLU A 678 -2.55 -36.71 44.20
C GLU A 678 -2.73 -36.02 42.84
N GLN A 679 -2.02 -36.49 41.80
CA GLN A 679 -2.70 -37.13 40.66
C GLN A 679 -1.71 -37.76 39.66
N GLN A 680 -2.13 -38.92 39.16
CA GLN A 680 -1.46 -39.80 38.21
C GLN A 680 -1.85 -39.48 36.74
N HIS A 681 -0.94 -39.86 35.84
CA HIS A 681 -1.13 -40.51 34.53
C HIS A 681 -2.10 -40.00 33.42
N LYS A 682 -1.48 -40.00 32.21
CA LYS A 682 -1.92 -40.52 30.90
C LYS A 682 -2.84 -39.67 30.00
N GLY A 683 -2.21 -39.10 28.97
CA GLY A 683 -2.45 -39.26 27.53
C GLY A 683 -3.86 -39.39 26.96
N GLN A 684 -4.14 -38.64 25.88
CA GLN A 684 -4.64 -39.16 24.59
C GLN A 684 -4.84 -38.02 23.56
N LEU A 685 -4.54 -38.37 22.30
CA LEU A 685 -5.25 -38.05 21.04
C LEU A 685 -5.98 -36.70 20.89
N GLN A 686 -5.63 -35.97 19.82
CA GLN A 686 -6.50 -34.95 19.23
C GLN A 686 -6.60 -35.11 17.71
N GLN A 687 -7.83 -35.35 17.25
CA GLN A 687 -8.49 -34.79 16.07
C GLN A 687 -10.02 -35.01 16.27
N PRO A 688 -10.93 -34.36 15.52
CA PRO A 688 -11.03 -32.94 15.16
C PRO A 688 -12.48 -32.40 15.39
N LYS A 689 -12.73 -31.14 14.94
CA LYS A 689 -14.00 -30.51 14.47
C LYS A 689 -14.82 -29.55 15.37
N GLN A 690 -15.34 -28.55 14.63
CA GLN A 690 -16.52 -27.67 14.79
C GLN A 690 -16.33 -26.35 15.57
N VAL A 691 -16.33 -25.19 14.89
CA VAL A 691 -17.45 -24.38 14.33
C VAL A 691 -18.32 -23.76 15.43
N LEU A 692 -18.17 -22.44 15.66
CA LEU A 692 -19.20 -21.40 15.87
C LEU A 692 -18.51 -20.11 16.38
N SER A 693 -18.63 -19.02 15.62
CA SER A 693 -19.51 -17.86 15.88
C SER A 693 -18.72 -16.62 16.33
N ILE A 694 -18.69 -15.63 15.43
CA ILE A 694 -18.21 -14.27 15.64
C ILE A 694 -19.35 -13.47 16.30
N PRO A 695 -19.10 -12.71 17.39
CA PRO A 695 -19.96 -11.61 17.79
C PRO A 695 -19.44 -10.27 17.26
N THR A 696 -20.40 -9.48 16.83
CA THR A 696 -20.44 -8.09 16.38
C THR A 696 -20.00 -7.04 17.42
N THR A 697 -19.40 -5.94 16.91
CA THR A 697 -19.31 -4.56 17.45
C THR A 697 -18.55 -4.28 18.77
N PRO A 698 -17.81 -3.16 18.83
CA PRO A 698 -18.30 -1.94 19.51
C PRO A 698 -18.04 -0.67 18.66
N ALA A 699 -19.00 0.25 18.51
CA ALA A 699 -19.46 1.29 19.44
C ALA A 699 -18.52 2.50 19.54
N ALA A 700 -19.14 3.65 19.24
CA ALA A 700 -18.63 5.02 19.18
C ALA A 700 -17.80 5.48 20.38
N ALA A 701 -16.74 6.23 20.09
CA ALA A 701 -16.02 7.06 21.05
C ALA A 701 -16.10 8.53 20.60
N THR A 702 -17.00 9.27 21.26
CA THR A 702 -17.01 10.72 21.36
C THR A 702 -15.89 11.19 22.30
N ARG A 703 -15.19 12.29 21.95
CA ARG A 703 -14.51 13.30 22.82
C ARG A 703 -13.41 14.07 22.04
N PRO A 704 -12.87 15.20 22.55
CA PRO A 704 -13.53 16.44 22.93
C PRO A 704 -12.82 17.69 22.33
N THR A 705 -13.50 18.82 22.34
CA THR A 705 -12.96 20.18 22.11
C THR A 705 -11.83 20.55 23.08
N PRO A 706 -10.78 21.28 22.66
CA PRO A 706 -9.86 21.94 23.58
C PRO A 706 -10.23 23.42 23.76
N HIS A 707 -10.65 23.77 24.97
CA HIS A 707 -10.66 25.16 25.44
C HIS A 707 -9.28 25.54 25.99
N SER A 708 -8.83 26.70 25.54
CA SER A 708 -7.84 27.60 26.12
C SER A 708 -7.87 27.70 27.65
N GLN A 709 -6.71 27.70 28.31
CA GLN A 709 -6.43 28.64 29.41
C GLN A 709 -4.93 28.99 29.48
N LEU A 710 -4.70 30.31 29.46
CA LEU A 710 -3.50 31.02 29.87
C LEU A 710 -3.20 30.78 31.36
N ALA A 711 -1.92 30.72 31.72
CA ALA A 711 -1.44 31.12 33.04
C ALA A 711 -0.04 31.76 32.95
N SER A 712 -0.04 33.02 33.38
CA SER A 712 1.01 34.01 33.61
C SER A 712 2.12 33.64 34.62
N TRP A 713 3.24 34.38 34.58
CA TRP A 713 3.94 35.11 35.68
C TRP A 713 5.48 35.06 35.60
N ARG A 714 6.10 35.95 34.80
CA ARG A 714 7.10 36.98 35.18
C ARG A 714 7.79 37.55 33.95
#